data_AF-A0AAD4IVM9-F1
#
_entry.id   AF-A0AAD4IVM9-F1
#
_cell.length_a   1.000
_cell.length_b   1.000
_cell.length_c   1.000
_cell.angle_alpha   90.00
_cell.angle_beta   90.00
_cell.angle_gamma   90.00
#
_symmetry.space_group_name_H-M   'P 1'
#
loop_
_entity.id
_entity.type
_entity.pdbx_description
1 polymer ?
#
loop_
_entity_poly.entity_id
_entity_poly.type
_entity_poly.pdbx_seq_one_letter_code
_entity_poly.pdbx_strand_id
1 'polypeptide(L)'
;MKTIFALSLCYLLSLSYALLGSDKLGINYGRIGNNLPSPFQSIELLESMKAGHVKLYDSDPEVLKLLSGTNIHVSIMVANDQICRLASNQSEANLWVHHNVLAYYPSTKIRFVLVGNEVFSYNDRHIWADLVPAMRNIKKSLNLHDIHNIKVGTPVAMDVLESSFPPSSGRFRSNIPMEVMTSLMKFLNGTRSFFFLDVYPYFPWSQNPTNISLDFALLNQGNRTYIDPDSGLIYTNLLDQMIDSVYFAMQKLGFDNVMIAIAETGWPHEGDIDQPGANNYNAATYLCNLAAKMSSDPPLGTPAKPGVDIHTFIFSLYDENQKPGPGTERHWGMLNNRGRPIHKTMDLAGSCPAPDGVKGYLAKPVNNRPYRGKIWCVVGSATRLVELAAALDFACRNGNGTCDELAPGKSCYEPVSVIAHASYAFSSYWAKFRGDGASCFFNGLAVQTTVDPTGRFFVSRSQRVYCDSQTKEVRTRKFSPVLESELVSGNEILPSNEWKTVPDIWRTSAEKFGDRVALVDPYHDPPTNMTYKELEQEILNFCEGLRVIGLKPEEKLALFADNSCRWLVSDQGIMATGAINVVRGTRSSVEELLQIYNHSESVALVVDDPVMYNRISETFGSQTTVRFIVLLWGEKTNIINEAAPEVPIYSYKELIDLGRQSREALRHSEDARRQFTYETISSDDIATLVYTSGTTGNPKGVMLTHKNLLHQINNLWDIVPAVPGDRFLSMLPPWHAYERACEYFIFTHGIEHVYTSVKNLRDDLRRYQPHYVISVPLVYETLYSAIQKQIRTSSAVRKLVALLFLNISFKYMEARRIYEGKCLTRNLEQPSHLSAVFDWLWARTVSLILWPLHALAKKIVYTKIHSAIGISKAGISGGGSLAPHIDKFFEAIGVTVQNGYGLTESSPVVAARRLNCNVLGSIGHPLKYTEIKVFDPETDAVLPHGSKGIVKVRGPQVMKGYYKNLSATKQAIDEDGWLNTGDIGWICPPHSRGRSRQSGGVIVLEGRAKDTIVLSTGENVEPAEIEEAALRSSLIQQIVVIGQDQRRLGAIIVPNKEEIILEAKRSSEVEADATELSKQKQINLLHKELIKWTSGCSFQVGPILVLDDPFTIDSGLMTPTMKIRRDQVVSLYKEQIDNLYKGSA
;
A
#
# COMPACT_ATOMS: atom_id res chain seq x y z
N MET A 1 -28.74 53.83 49.01
CA MET A 1 -29.73 53.67 47.93
C MET A 1 -29.19 53.14 46.60
N LYS A 2 -27.87 53.19 46.32
CA LYS A 2 -27.27 52.56 45.11
C LYS A 2 -26.81 51.10 45.28
N THR A 3 -26.69 50.60 46.51
CA THR A 3 -26.22 49.23 46.81
C THR A 3 -27.34 48.19 46.87
N ILE A 4 -28.58 48.59 47.17
CA ILE A 4 -29.74 47.68 47.23
C ILE A 4 -30.32 47.41 45.82
N PHE A 5 -30.15 48.35 44.88
CA PHE A 5 -30.57 48.16 43.48
C PHE A 5 -29.65 47.20 42.70
N ALA A 6 -28.35 47.15 43.04
CA ALA A 6 -27.40 46.23 42.39
C ALA A 6 -27.59 44.77 42.83
N LEU A 7 -27.97 44.52 44.09
CA LEU A 7 -28.24 43.18 44.60
C LEU A 7 -29.58 42.61 44.08
N SER A 8 -30.59 43.45 43.83
CA SER A 8 -31.85 43.00 43.22
C SER A 8 -31.71 42.72 41.71
N LEU A 9 -30.86 43.48 41.00
CA LEU A 9 -30.60 43.21 39.58
C LEU A 9 -29.74 41.95 39.37
N CYS A 10 -28.80 41.64 40.26
CA CYS A 10 -28.08 40.37 40.23
C CYS A 10 -28.96 39.17 40.60
N TYR A 11 -29.98 39.34 41.45
CA TYR A 11 -30.95 38.27 41.74
C TYR A 11 -31.98 38.08 40.60
N LEU A 12 -32.29 39.13 39.83
CA LEU A 12 -33.16 39.03 38.63
C LEU A 12 -32.39 38.58 37.36
N LEU A 13 -31.08 38.82 37.30
CA LEU A 13 -30.19 38.26 36.26
C LEU A 13 -29.76 36.82 36.58
N SER A 14 -29.76 36.39 37.84
CA SER A 14 -29.61 34.97 38.20
C SER A 14 -30.90 34.17 38.06
N LEU A 15 -32.07 34.82 38.04
CA LEU A 15 -33.36 34.17 37.74
C LEU A 15 -33.76 34.16 36.25
N SER A 16 -32.96 34.74 35.35
CA SER A 16 -33.17 34.65 33.89
C SER A 16 -32.20 33.69 33.17
N TYR A 17 -31.19 33.15 33.88
CA TYR A 17 -30.46 31.95 33.44
C TYR A 17 -31.08 30.64 33.97
N ALA A 18 -32.03 30.72 34.90
CA ALA A 18 -32.72 29.57 35.49
C ALA A 18 -34.05 29.20 34.80
N LEU A 19 -34.28 29.68 33.56
CA LEU A 19 -35.52 29.48 32.80
C LEU A 19 -35.26 29.12 31.33
N LEU A 20 -34.36 28.16 31.09
CA LEU A 20 -34.37 27.33 29.89
C LEU A 20 -34.25 25.87 30.36
N GLY A 21 -35.27 25.41 31.08
CA GLY A 21 -35.35 24.01 31.48
C GLY A 21 -35.50 23.12 30.26
N SER A 22 -34.50 22.25 30.02
CA SER A 22 -34.64 20.85 29.60
C SER A 22 -33.29 20.32 29.08
N ASP A 23 -32.36 19.97 29.99
CA ASP A 23 -31.14 19.18 29.75
C ASP A 23 -31.50 17.74 29.34
N LYS A 24 -32.14 17.61 28.18
CA LYS A 24 -32.69 16.35 27.67
C LYS A 24 -32.04 16.01 26.35
N LEU A 25 -31.71 14.72 26.23
CA LEU A 25 -31.08 14.18 25.05
C LEU A 25 -31.94 14.40 23.80
N GLY A 26 -31.25 14.61 22.68
CA GLY A 26 -31.84 14.60 21.37
C GLY A 26 -31.97 13.19 20.81
N ILE A 27 -32.81 13.04 19.80
CA ILE A 27 -32.92 11.80 19.04
C ILE A 27 -32.98 12.08 17.53
N ASN A 28 -32.34 11.22 16.75
CA ASN A 28 -32.35 11.26 15.30
C ASN A 28 -33.63 10.59 14.78
N TYR A 29 -34.39 11.30 13.95
CA TYR A 29 -35.61 10.78 13.33
C TYR A 29 -35.33 10.39 11.87
N GLY A 30 -34.75 9.21 11.70
CA GLY A 30 -34.59 8.53 10.42
C GLY A 30 -35.90 7.91 9.92
N ARG A 31 -36.08 7.85 8.60
CA ARG A 31 -37.33 7.42 7.93
C ARG A 31 -37.10 6.43 6.79
N ILE A 32 -35.93 5.81 6.69
CA ILE A 32 -35.61 4.80 5.66
C ILE A 32 -36.19 3.43 6.10
N GLY A 33 -37.51 3.32 6.10
CA GLY A 33 -38.21 2.11 6.52
C GLY A 33 -39.65 2.04 6.04
N ASN A 34 -40.24 0.84 6.06
CA ASN A 34 -41.65 0.63 5.79
C ASN A 34 -42.45 0.34 7.08
N ASN A 35 -43.75 0.62 7.03
CA ASN A 35 -44.67 0.49 8.17
C ASN A 35 -44.35 1.39 9.38
N LEU A 36 -43.48 2.39 9.20
CA LEU A 36 -43.18 3.39 10.22
C LEU A 36 -44.47 4.11 10.66
N PRO A 37 -44.60 4.46 11.95
CA PRO A 37 -45.69 5.30 12.41
C PRO A 37 -45.78 6.60 11.61
N SER A 38 -47.00 7.13 11.46
CA SER A 38 -47.21 8.41 10.79
C SER A 38 -46.41 9.55 11.47
N PRO A 39 -46.12 10.66 10.76
CA PRO A 39 -45.51 11.84 11.36
C PRO A 39 -46.21 12.28 12.66
N PHE A 40 -47.55 12.30 12.67
CA PHE A 40 -48.35 12.65 13.85
C PHE A 40 -48.06 11.73 15.05
N GLN A 41 -48.17 10.42 14.85
CA GLN A 41 -47.89 9.43 15.90
C GLN A 41 -46.44 9.49 16.37
N SER A 42 -45.51 9.80 15.47
CA SER A 42 -44.08 9.93 15.81
C SER A 42 -43.83 11.15 16.71
N ILE A 43 -44.53 12.26 16.51
CA ILE A 43 -44.44 13.42 17.42
C ILE A 43 -45.01 13.08 18.80
N GLU A 44 -46.16 12.38 18.86
CA GLU A 44 -46.71 11.91 20.15
C GLU A 44 -45.71 10.99 20.89
N LEU A 45 -45.04 10.10 20.15
CA LEU A 45 -44.00 9.22 20.70
C LEU A 45 -42.81 10.02 21.24
N LEU A 46 -42.32 11.02 20.49
CA LEU A 46 -41.23 11.90 20.94
C LEU A 46 -41.59 12.65 22.23
N GLU A 47 -42.82 13.16 22.34
CA GLU A 47 -43.32 13.80 23.55
C GLU A 47 -43.43 12.82 24.72
N SER A 48 -43.94 11.60 24.45
CA SER A 48 -44.05 10.54 25.46
C SER A 48 -42.69 10.08 26.01
N MET A 49 -41.67 10.08 25.16
CA MET A 49 -40.27 9.80 25.51
C MET A 49 -39.56 11.02 26.13
N LYS A 50 -40.27 12.16 26.28
CA LYS A 50 -39.75 13.42 26.80
C LYS A 50 -38.53 13.93 26.04
N ALA A 51 -38.46 13.73 24.73
CA ALA A 51 -37.37 14.24 23.89
C ALA A 51 -37.19 15.76 24.07
N GLY A 52 -35.97 16.22 24.34
CA GLY A 52 -35.67 17.66 24.35
C GLY A 52 -35.43 18.19 22.94
N HIS A 53 -34.80 17.36 22.11
CA HIS A 53 -34.40 17.71 20.76
C HIS A 53 -34.75 16.59 19.76
N VAL A 54 -35.00 16.97 18.51
CA VAL A 54 -35.12 16.05 17.38
C VAL A 54 -34.24 16.54 16.24
N LYS A 55 -33.47 15.62 15.63
CA LYS A 55 -32.70 15.86 14.41
C LYS A 55 -33.36 15.16 13.24
N LEU A 56 -33.74 15.94 12.24
CA LEU A 56 -34.30 15.48 10.96
C LEU A 56 -33.19 15.44 9.91
N TYR A 57 -33.21 14.42 9.04
CA TYR A 57 -32.30 14.30 7.89
C TYR A 57 -32.79 15.10 6.66
N ASP A 58 -33.84 15.88 6.83
CA ASP A 58 -34.47 16.73 5.82
C ASP A 58 -35.19 17.92 6.49
N SER A 59 -36.02 18.60 5.71
CA SER A 59 -36.88 19.72 6.15
C SER A 59 -38.35 19.46 5.80
N ASP A 60 -38.86 18.27 6.13
CA ASP A 60 -40.23 17.85 5.82
C ASP A 60 -41.32 18.82 6.34
N PRO A 61 -42.14 19.39 5.44
CA PRO A 61 -43.19 20.35 5.80
C PRO A 61 -44.25 19.83 6.77
N GLU A 62 -44.58 18.54 6.72
CA GLU A 62 -45.61 17.94 7.57
C GLU A 62 -45.07 17.78 8.99
N VAL A 63 -43.88 17.20 9.12
CA VAL A 63 -43.20 17.03 10.41
C VAL A 63 -42.95 18.37 11.09
N LEU A 64 -42.47 19.37 10.35
CA LEU A 64 -42.25 20.71 10.89
C LEU A 64 -43.54 21.38 11.38
N LYS A 65 -44.66 21.23 10.65
CA LYS A 65 -45.96 21.74 11.13
C LYS A 65 -46.44 21.03 12.39
N LEU A 66 -46.24 19.73 12.50
CA LEU A 66 -46.66 18.94 13.65
C LEU A 66 -45.82 19.23 14.91
N LEU A 67 -44.54 19.62 14.73
CA LEU A 67 -43.68 20.08 15.82
C LEU A 67 -44.00 21.50 16.31
N SER A 68 -44.82 22.25 15.56
CA SER A 68 -45.23 23.61 15.93
C SER A 68 -45.96 23.63 17.27
N GLY A 69 -45.53 24.49 18.20
CA GLY A 69 -46.13 24.62 19.53
C GLY A 69 -45.69 23.56 20.55
N THR A 70 -44.96 22.52 20.13
CA THR A 70 -44.32 21.58 21.06
C THR A 70 -43.13 22.24 21.76
N ASN A 71 -42.65 21.60 22.84
CA ASN A 71 -41.44 22.04 23.52
C ASN A 71 -40.14 21.43 22.95
N ILE A 72 -40.21 20.69 21.84
CA ILE A 72 -39.08 19.98 21.25
C ILE A 72 -38.28 20.93 20.34
N HIS A 73 -36.96 20.96 20.52
CA HIS A 73 -36.04 21.75 19.71
C HIS A 73 -35.64 20.98 18.45
N VAL A 74 -35.65 21.63 17.29
CA VAL A 74 -35.54 20.95 15.99
C VAL A 74 -34.21 21.25 15.29
N SER A 75 -33.60 20.22 14.73
CA SER A 75 -32.50 20.32 13.77
C SER A 75 -32.98 19.84 12.43
N ILE A 76 -32.74 20.61 11.37
CA ILE A 76 -33.09 20.25 9.98
C ILE A 76 -31.83 20.20 9.13
N MET A 77 -31.91 19.48 8.01
CA MET A 77 -30.75 19.22 7.17
C MET A 77 -30.94 19.66 5.72
N VAL A 78 -29.88 20.19 5.12
CA VAL A 78 -29.73 20.39 3.68
C VAL A 78 -29.17 19.11 3.09
N ALA A 79 -29.80 18.58 2.04
CA ALA A 79 -29.32 17.37 1.37
C ALA A 79 -27.97 17.61 0.64
N ASN A 80 -27.13 16.57 0.55
CA ASN A 80 -25.78 16.66 -0.02
C ASN A 80 -25.77 17.19 -1.48
N ASP A 81 -26.76 16.82 -2.28
CA ASP A 81 -26.91 17.22 -3.69
C ASP A 81 -27.26 18.72 -3.86
N GLN A 82 -27.72 19.39 -2.80
CA GLN A 82 -28.07 20.82 -2.82
C GLN A 82 -26.88 21.73 -2.48
N ILE A 83 -25.78 21.18 -1.94
CA ILE A 83 -24.65 21.97 -1.41
C ILE A 83 -24.05 22.88 -2.49
N CYS A 84 -23.71 22.34 -3.66
CA CYS A 84 -23.10 23.11 -4.75
C CYS A 84 -24.01 24.26 -5.25
N ARG A 85 -25.32 24.02 -5.32
CA ARG A 85 -26.30 25.04 -5.74
C ARG A 85 -26.40 26.17 -4.72
N LEU A 86 -26.41 25.85 -3.44
CA LEU A 86 -26.50 26.83 -2.35
C LEU A 86 -25.19 27.59 -2.14
N ALA A 87 -24.05 26.96 -2.41
CA ALA A 87 -22.72 27.57 -2.37
C ALA A 87 -22.55 28.66 -3.43
N SER A 88 -22.98 28.37 -4.67
CA SER A 88 -22.79 29.24 -5.82
C SER A 88 -23.78 30.40 -5.91
N ASN A 89 -24.96 30.31 -5.26
CA ASN A 89 -26.02 31.30 -5.42
C ASN A 89 -26.70 31.69 -4.09
N GLN A 90 -26.47 32.94 -3.64
CA GLN A 90 -27.09 33.47 -2.42
C GLN A 90 -28.64 33.53 -2.51
N SER A 91 -29.22 33.76 -3.69
CA SER A 91 -30.68 33.79 -3.86
C SER A 91 -31.30 32.42 -3.63
N GLU A 92 -30.60 31.35 -4.02
CA GLU A 92 -31.03 29.97 -3.74
C GLU A 92 -30.97 29.66 -2.24
N ALA A 93 -29.92 30.11 -1.55
CA ALA A 93 -29.86 30.01 -0.09
C ALA A 93 -30.98 30.81 0.61
N ASN A 94 -31.31 32.00 0.09
CA ASN A 94 -32.43 32.78 0.61
C ASN A 94 -33.78 32.08 0.42
N LEU A 95 -34.01 31.50 -0.76
CA LEU A 95 -35.23 30.72 -1.04
C LEU A 95 -35.30 29.47 -0.17
N TRP A 96 -34.18 28.78 0.02
CA TRP A 96 -34.12 27.60 0.88
C TRP A 96 -34.46 27.97 2.33
N VAL A 97 -33.88 29.04 2.89
CA VAL A 97 -34.18 29.50 4.26
C VAL A 97 -35.62 29.98 4.37
N HIS A 98 -36.14 30.68 3.36
CA HIS A 98 -37.53 31.12 3.34
C HIS A 98 -38.51 29.94 3.42
N HIS A 99 -38.33 28.93 2.57
CA HIS A 99 -39.23 27.78 2.51
C HIS A 99 -39.08 26.81 3.69
N ASN A 100 -37.86 26.59 4.18
CA ASN A 100 -37.58 25.52 5.14
C ASN A 100 -37.39 26.02 6.59
N VAL A 101 -37.14 27.31 6.80
CA VAL A 101 -36.98 27.90 8.14
C VAL A 101 -38.07 28.91 8.45
N LEU A 102 -38.19 29.98 7.65
CA LEU A 102 -39.09 31.10 7.96
C LEU A 102 -40.57 30.70 7.92
N ALA A 103 -40.92 29.71 7.08
CA ALA A 103 -42.29 29.19 7.01
C ALA A 103 -42.76 28.53 8.32
N TYR A 104 -41.84 28.12 9.21
CA TYR A 104 -42.15 27.36 10.42
C TYR A 104 -41.64 28.02 11.71
N TYR A 105 -40.61 28.86 11.63
CA TYR A 105 -40.03 29.58 12.75
C TYR A 105 -40.81 30.89 13.04
N PRO A 106 -41.06 31.27 14.31
CA PRO A 106 -40.58 30.66 15.55
C PRO A 106 -41.50 29.58 16.15
N SER A 107 -42.68 29.33 15.56
CA SER A 107 -43.67 28.40 16.12
C SER A 107 -43.12 26.97 16.26
N THR A 108 -42.26 26.56 15.33
CA THR A 108 -41.39 25.39 15.45
C THR A 108 -40.02 25.84 15.94
N LYS A 109 -39.52 25.27 17.04
CA LYS A 109 -38.28 25.69 17.71
C LYS A 109 -37.02 25.20 16.98
N ILE A 110 -36.82 25.62 15.74
CA ILE A 110 -35.61 25.29 14.95
C ILE A 110 -34.39 25.93 15.63
N ARG A 111 -33.38 25.13 15.96
CA ARG A 111 -32.13 25.56 16.60
C ARG A 111 -30.89 25.29 15.77
N PHE A 112 -30.90 24.24 14.95
CA PHE A 112 -29.76 23.84 14.15
C PHE A 112 -30.17 23.66 12.68
N VAL A 113 -29.34 24.21 11.78
CA VAL A 113 -29.38 23.91 10.34
C VAL A 113 -28.09 23.21 9.97
N LEU A 114 -28.20 21.95 9.58
CA LEU A 114 -27.09 21.07 9.27
C LEU A 114 -26.92 21.00 7.75
N VAL A 115 -25.77 21.39 7.22
CA VAL A 115 -25.51 21.43 5.78
C VAL A 115 -24.83 20.14 5.36
N GLY A 116 -25.57 19.24 4.73
CA GLY A 116 -25.11 17.91 4.36
C GLY A 116 -25.11 16.90 5.51
N ASN A 117 -24.76 15.66 5.17
CA ASN A 117 -24.55 14.55 6.08
C ASN A 117 -23.25 13.83 5.71
N GLU A 118 -22.31 13.73 6.65
CA GLU A 118 -21.02 13.02 6.50
C GLU A 118 -20.28 13.36 5.20
N VAL A 119 -20.26 14.65 4.83
CA VAL A 119 -19.77 15.13 3.52
C VAL A 119 -18.34 14.65 3.21
N PHE A 120 -17.49 14.52 4.22
CA PHE A 120 -16.10 14.07 4.05
C PHE A 120 -15.92 12.55 3.90
N SER A 121 -16.94 11.75 4.19
CA SER A 121 -16.87 10.29 4.09
C SER A 121 -17.02 9.82 2.63
N TYR A 122 -17.58 10.66 1.77
CA TYR A 122 -17.66 10.45 0.32
C TYR A 122 -16.48 11.13 -0.40
N ASN A 123 -15.88 10.45 -1.39
CA ASN A 123 -14.76 10.99 -2.16
C ASN A 123 -15.21 11.94 -3.29
N ASP A 124 -15.97 12.99 -2.94
CA ASP A 124 -16.40 14.06 -3.85
C ASP A 124 -15.76 15.39 -3.47
N ARG A 125 -14.64 15.69 -4.13
CA ARG A 125 -13.84 16.90 -3.85
C ARG A 125 -14.57 18.20 -4.21
N HIS A 126 -15.56 18.17 -5.09
CA HIS A 126 -16.31 19.36 -5.47
C HIS A 126 -17.24 19.77 -4.32
N ILE A 127 -17.98 18.81 -3.76
CA ILE A 127 -18.86 19.07 -2.61
C ILE A 127 -18.07 19.55 -1.38
N TRP A 128 -16.85 19.04 -1.16
CA TRP A 128 -16.00 19.47 -0.04
C TRP A 128 -15.66 20.95 -0.09
N ALA A 129 -15.32 21.48 -1.27
CA ALA A 129 -14.97 22.88 -1.46
C ALA A 129 -16.18 23.81 -1.28
N ASP A 130 -17.38 23.33 -1.66
CA ASP A 130 -18.63 24.09 -1.63
C ASP A 130 -19.35 24.07 -0.27
N LEU A 131 -18.98 23.16 0.64
CA LEU A 131 -19.60 23.00 1.95
C LEU A 131 -19.62 24.30 2.77
N VAL A 132 -18.46 24.90 3.03
CA VAL A 132 -18.36 26.12 3.85
C VAL A 132 -18.99 27.34 3.16
N PRO A 133 -18.82 27.56 1.84
CA PRO A 133 -19.59 28.56 1.11
C PRO A 133 -21.12 28.42 1.27
N ALA A 134 -21.67 27.21 1.16
CA ALA A 134 -23.11 26.98 1.37
C ALA A 134 -23.53 27.35 2.81
N MET A 135 -22.76 26.91 3.82
CA MET A 135 -23.01 27.28 5.22
C MET A 135 -22.99 28.79 5.46
N ARG A 136 -22.06 29.52 4.81
CA ARG A 136 -22.00 30.99 4.87
C ARG A 136 -23.22 31.64 4.26
N ASN A 137 -23.68 31.16 3.11
CA ASN A 137 -24.86 31.73 2.43
C ASN A 137 -26.14 31.50 3.24
N ILE A 138 -26.31 30.31 3.84
CA ILE A 138 -27.41 30.01 4.76
C ILE A 138 -27.34 30.93 5.99
N LYS A 139 -26.16 31.08 6.63
CA LYS A 139 -26.02 31.95 7.80
C LYS A 139 -26.28 33.42 7.46
N LYS A 140 -25.85 33.88 6.29
CA LYS A 140 -26.15 35.23 5.80
C LYS A 140 -27.65 35.43 5.63
N SER A 141 -28.34 34.46 5.06
CA SER A 141 -29.80 34.51 4.91
C SER A 141 -30.53 34.58 6.25
N LEU A 142 -30.16 33.75 7.23
CA LEU A 142 -30.72 33.82 8.59
C LEU A 142 -30.49 35.19 9.24
N ASN A 143 -29.30 35.76 9.09
CA ASN A 143 -28.97 37.09 9.63
C ASN A 143 -29.77 38.21 8.94
N LEU A 144 -30.16 38.08 7.66
CA LEU A 144 -31.02 39.06 6.98
C LEU A 144 -32.43 39.17 7.59
N HIS A 145 -32.84 38.16 8.36
CA HIS A 145 -34.12 38.11 9.06
C HIS A 145 -33.96 38.26 10.58
N ASP A 146 -32.82 38.79 11.05
CA ASP A 146 -32.48 38.98 12.48
C ASP A 146 -32.51 37.68 13.31
N ILE A 147 -32.28 36.52 12.66
CA ILE A 147 -32.24 35.22 13.32
C ILE A 147 -30.80 34.84 13.68
N HIS A 148 -30.41 35.14 14.93
CA HIS A 148 -29.06 34.86 15.43
C HIS A 148 -28.94 33.61 16.30
N ASN A 149 -30.07 33.10 16.81
CA ASN A 149 -30.14 31.97 17.73
C ASN A 149 -30.16 30.59 17.05
N ILE A 150 -30.15 30.52 15.71
CA ILE A 150 -29.97 29.29 14.94
C ILE A 150 -28.49 29.11 14.60
N LYS A 151 -27.93 27.96 14.98
CA LYS A 151 -26.55 27.58 14.64
C LYS A 151 -26.53 26.79 13.33
N VAL A 152 -25.49 27.02 12.53
CA VAL A 152 -25.27 26.35 11.24
C VAL A 152 -24.05 25.46 11.37
N GLY A 153 -24.17 24.19 11.01
CA GLY A 153 -23.12 23.18 11.17
C GLY A 153 -23.18 22.11 10.08
N THR A 154 -22.34 21.09 10.19
CA THR A 154 -22.35 19.90 9.32
C THR A 154 -21.98 18.71 10.19
N PRO A 155 -22.74 17.60 10.17
CA PRO A 155 -22.34 16.33 10.75
C PRO A 155 -21.09 15.81 10.04
N VAL A 156 -20.15 15.29 10.83
CA VAL A 156 -18.88 14.75 10.37
C VAL A 156 -18.64 13.44 11.11
N ALA A 157 -18.38 12.36 10.38
CA ALA A 157 -18.03 11.07 10.98
C ALA A 157 -16.58 11.04 11.51
N MET A 158 -16.30 10.11 12.42
CA MET A 158 -14.96 9.87 12.97
C MET A 158 -13.90 9.55 11.90
N ASP A 159 -14.29 9.10 10.71
CA ASP A 159 -13.38 8.82 9.58
C ASP A 159 -12.69 10.08 9.03
N VAL A 160 -13.06 11.28 9.49
CA VAL A 160 -12.37 12.53 9.21
C VAL A 160 -10.94 12.58 9.77
N LEU A 161 -10.61 11.73 10.74
CA LEU A 161 -9.27 11.61 11.31
C LEU A 161 -8.43 10.52 10.61
N GLU A 162 -7.15 10.80 10.37
CA GLU A 162 -6.19 9.76 9.96
C GLU A 162 -5.47 9.12 11.16
N SER A 163 -5.42 9.84 12.29
CA SER A 163 -4.95 9.33 13.58
C SER A 163 -5.95 9.75 14.65
N SER A 164 -6.44 8.80 15.43
CA SER A 164 -7.37 9.03 16.55
C SER A 164 -6.91 8.42 17.88
N PHE A 165 -5.79 7.69 17.88
CA PHE A 165 -5.24 7.03 19.08
C PHE A 165 -3.69 7.05 19.06
N PRO A 166 -3.02 7.45 20.17
CA PRO A 166 -3.59 8.03 21.40
C PRO A 166 -4.38 9.32 21.09
N PRO A 167 -5.34 9.77 21.92
CA PRO A 167 -6.16 10.95 21.63
C PRO A 167 -5.34 12.20 21.28
N SER A 168 -4.26 12.46 22.01
CA SER A 168 -3.26 13.51 21.75
C SER A 168 -2.65 13.48 20.33
N SER A 169 -2.59 12.30 19.70
CA SER A 169 -2.13 12.14 18.31
C SER A 169 -3.16 12.57 17.26
N GLY A 170 -4.41 12.85 17.68
CA GLY A 170 -5.54 13.28 16.86
C GLY A 170 -5.15 14.20 15.71
N ARG A 171 -5.42 13.81 14.46
CA ARG A 171 -5.13 14.62 13.26
C ARG A 171 -6.13 14.34 12.15
N PHE A 172 -6.66 15.40 11.54
CA PHE A 172 -7.50 15.31 10.35
C PHE A 172 -6.76 14.68 9.17
N ARG A 173 -7.48 13.90 8.33
CA ARG A 173 -6.87 13.22 7.18
C ARG A 173 -6.24 14.21 6.20
N SER A 174 -5.02 13.87 5.78
CA SER A 174 -4.23 14.64 4.81
C SER A 174 -4.82 14.69 3.39
N ASN A 175 -5.77 13.81 3.05
CA ASN A 175 -6.48 13.85 1.77
C ASN A 175 -7.56 14.94 1.70
N ILE A 176 -8.06 15.43 2.84
CA ILE A 176 -8.95 16.58 2.91
C ILE A 176 -8.06 17.82 2.79
N PRO A 177 -8.25 18.67 1.76
CA PRO A 177 -7.43 19.87 1.62
C PRO A 177 -7.46 20.70 2.91
N MET A 178 -6.29 21.05 3.44
CA MET A 178 -6.16 21.75 4.73
C MET A 178 -6.97 23.05 4.77
N GLU A 179 -7.10 23.72 3.63
CA GLU A 179 -7.89 24.92 3.44
C GLU A 179 -9.39 24.71 3.75
N VAL A 180 -9.95 23.56 3.38
CA VAL A 180 -11.36 23.22 3.62
C VAL A 180 -11.61 23.07 5.12
N MET A 181 -10.77 22.28 5.82
CA MET A 181 -10.91 22.07 7.25
C MET A 181 -10.68 23.37 8.04
N THR A 182 -9.66 24.14 7.65
CA THR A 182 -9.39 25.45 8.26
C THR A 182 -10.55 26.43 8.04
N SER A 183 -11.17 26.43 6.85
CA SER A 183 -12.32 27.28 6.52
C SER A 183 -13.55 26.90 7.35
N LEU A 184 -13.77 25.60 7.56
CA LEU A 184 -14.82 25.07 8.44
C LEU A 184 -14.59 25.51 9.89
N MET A 185 -13.38 25.31 10.42
CA MET A 185 -13.04 25.73 11.79
C MET A 185 -13.23 27.24 11.99
N LYS A 186 -12.77 28.07 11.05
CA LYS A 186 -12.96 29.53 11.09
C LYS A 186 -14.45 29.90 11.12
N PHE A 187 -15.26 29.22 10.31
CA PHE A 187 -16.70 29.46 10.27
C PHE A 187 -17.39 29.09 11.60
N LEU A 188 -17.10 27.91 12.14
CA LEU A 188 -17.69 27.45 13.39
C LEU A 188 -17.29 28.35 14.57
N ASN A 189 -16.00 28.68 14.68
CA ASN A 189 -15.50 29.59 15.71
C ASN A 189 -16.13 30.99 15.60
N GLY A 190 -16.16 31.56 14.39
CA GLY A 190 -16.72 32.90 14.15
C GLY A 190 -18.23 33.01 14.37
N THR A 191 -18.97 31.91 14.21
CA THR A 191 -20.43 31.87 14.43
C THR A 191 -20.83 31.30 15.80
N ARG A 192 -19.84 30.93 16.63
CA ARG A 192 -20.03 30.18 17.88
C ARG A 192 -20.95 28.97 17.68
N SER A 193 -20.74 28.25 16.59
CA SER A 193 -21.42 26.99 16.26
C SER A 193 -20.58 25.80 16.72
N PHE A 194 -21.13 24.60 16.57
CA PHE A 194 -20.50 23.36 17.02
C PHE A 194 -19.85 22.59 15.88
N PHE A 195 -18.80 21.85 16.20
CA PHE A 195 -18.34 20.74 15.38
C PHE A 195 -19.28 19.55 15.66
N PHE A 196 -20.20 19.26 14.73
CA PHE A 196 -21.16 18.18 14.88
C PHE A 196 -20.50 16.86 14.50
N LEU A 197 -20.35 15.96 15.47
CA LEU A 197 -19.58 14.73 15.35
C LEU A 197 -20.49 13.51 15.44
N ASP A 198 -20.35 12.60 14.48
CA ASP A 198 -20.98 11.28 14.52
C ASP A 198 -19.96 10.29 15.10
N VAL A 199 -20.21 9.81 16.33
CA VAL A 199 -19.26 9.05 17.14
C VAL A 199 -19.94 7.83 17.77
N TYR A 200 -19.47 6.65 17.42
CA TYR A 200 -20.05 5.39 17.91
C TYR A 200 -18.96 4.52 18.53
N PRO A 201 -18.90 4.38 19.87
CA PRO A 201 -17.98 3.45 20.54
C PRO A 201 -18.12 1.99 20.10
N TYR A 202 -19.28 1.61 19.55
CA TYR A 202 -19.55 0.27 19.02
C TYR A 202 -18.57 -0.16 17.91
N PHE A 203 -18.28 0.71 16.94
CA PHE A 203 -17.43 0.34 15.80
C PHE A 203 -15.98 0.01 16.16
N PRO A 204 -15.22 0.88 16.87
CA PRO A 204 -13.86 0.54 17.29
C PRO A 204 -13.84 -0.68 18.22
N TRP A 205 -14.83 -0.81 19.12
CA TRP A 205 -14.93 -1.99 19.98
C TRP A 205 -15.20 -3.28 19.21
N SER A 206 -16.19 -3.30 18.31
CA SER A 206 -16.58 -4.52 17.57
C SER A 206 -15.47 -4.99 16.60
N GLN A 207 -14.65 -4.06 16.10
CA GLN A 207 -13.45 -4.37 15.31
C GLN A 207 -12.28 -4.88 16.16
N ASN A 208 -12.22 -4.53 17.44
CA ASN A 208 -11.13 -4.90 18.35
C ASN A 208 -11.62 -5.28 19.77
N PRO A 209 -12.52 -6.27 19.92
CA PRO A 209 -13.19 -6.56 21.20
C PRO A 209 -12.27 -7.24 22.21
N THR A 210 -11.06 -7.63 21.78
CA THR A 210 -10.03 -8.23 22.63
C THR A 210 -9.24 -7.17 23.40
N ASN A 211 -8.88 -6.06 22.74
CA ASN A 211 -8.04 -5.02 23.35
C ASN A 211 -8.88 -3.90 23.96
N ILE A 212 -10.04 -3.59 23.36
CA ILE A 212 -10.98 -2.61 23.91
C ILE A 212 -11.96 -3.34 24.81
N SER A 213 -11.95 -3.03 26.10
CA SER A 213 -12.89 -3.61 27.05
C SER A 213 -14.32 -3.20 26.69
N LEU A 214 -15.25 -4.15 26.68
CA LEU A 214 -16.66 -3.86 26.46
C LEU A 214 -17.19 -2.91 27.56
N ASP A 215 -16.77 -3.06 28.80
CA ASP A 215 -17.15 -2.14 29.88
C ASP A 215 -16.69 -0.70 29.62
N PHE A 216 -15.49 -0.55 29.07
CA PHE A 216 -14.93 0.75 28.69
C PHE A 216 -15.71 1.38 27.52
N ALA A 217 -16.16 0.56 26.56
CA ALA A 217 -16.98 0.99 25.44
C ALA A 217 -18.43 1.32 25.84
N LEU A 218 -18.98 0.64 26.86
CA LEU A 218 -20.33 0.83 27.38
C LEU A 218 -20.46 1.92 28.45
N LEU A 219 -19.38 2.65 28.77
CA LEU A 219 -19.33 3.63 29.85
C LEU A 219 -19.61 3.02 31.25
N ASN A 220 -19.33 1.74 31.45
CA ASN A 220 -19.44 1.12 32.77
C ASN A 220 -18.29 1.57 33.69
N GLN A 221 -18.57 1.68 34.98
CA GLN A 221 -17.53 1.88 36.01
C GLN A 221 -16.71 0.58 36.16
N GLY A 222 -15.64 0.46 35.37
CA GLY A 222 -14.69 -0.66 35.41
C GLY A 222 -13.33 -0.26 35.95
N ASN A 223 -12.50 -1.25 36.30
CA ASN A 223 -11.13 -1.04 36.80
C ASN A 223 -10.10 -0.69 35.70
N ARG A 224 -10.52 -0.63 34.43
CA ARG A 224 -9.63 -0.29 33.30
C ARG A 224 -9.79 1.17 32.93
N THR A 225 -8.74 1.93 33.16
CA THR A 225 -8.58 3.29 32.63
C THR A 225 -7.49 3.27 31.56
N TYR A 226 -7.57 4.23 30.65
CA TYR A 226 -6.52 4.49 29.68
C TYR A 226 -5.84 5.82 30.01
N ILE A 227 -4.52 5.84 30.05
CA ILE A 227 -3.73 7.06 30.25
C ILE A 227 -3.09 7.41 28.92
N ASP A 228 -3.39 8.58 28.38
CA ASP A 228 -2.75 9.09 27.19
C ASP A 228 -1.30 9.48 27.51
N PRO A 229 -0.29 8.87 26.87
CA PRO A 229 1.11 9.03 27.23
C PRO A 229 1.62 10.47 27.00
N ASP A 230 1.05 11.19 26.03
CA ASP A 230 1.53 12.52 25.67
C ASP A 230 0.80 13.62 26.44
N SER A 231 -0.52 13.48 26.62
CA SER A 231 -1.32 14.48 27.35
C SER A 231 -1.42 14.23 28.85
N GLY A 232 -1.17 13.00 29.32
CA GLY A 232 -1.37 12.58 30.70
C GLY A 232 -2.84 12.45 31.11
N LEU A 233 -3.79 12.67 30.19
CA LEU A 233 -5.22 12.58 30.47
C LEU A 233 -5.65 11.13 30.71
N ILE A 234 -6.50 10.95 31.72
CA ILE A 234 -7.03 9.65 32.12
C ILE A 234 -8.45 9.51 31.61
N TYR A 235 -8.67 8.51 30.77
CA TYR A 235 -9.95 8.17 30.19
C TYR A 235 -10.53 6.96 30.90
N THR A 236 -11.78 7.08 31.34
CA THR A 236 -12.54 6.00 32.00
C THR A 236 -13.54 5.32 31.06
N ASN A 237 -13.77 5.90 29.88
CA ASN A 237 -14.62 5.34 28.84
C ASN A 237 -14.13 5.72 27.44
N LEU A 238 -14.57 4.94 26.45
CA LEU A 238 -14.15 5.08 25.05
C LEU A 238 -14.75 6.31 24.37
N LEU A 239 -15.97 6.71 24.74
CA LEU A 239 -16.64 7.86 24.14
C LEU A 239 -15.81 9.14 24.37
N ASP A 240 -15.37 9.39 25.61
CA ASP A 240 -14.55 10.54 25.95
C ASP A 240 -13.20 10.52 25.23
N GLN A 241 -12.59 9.33 25.13
CA GLN A 241 -11.34 9.13 24.40
C GLN A 241 -11.47 9.51 22.92
N MET A 242 -12.56 9.11 22.28
CA MET A 242 -12.83 9.42 20.87
C MET A 242 -13.11 10.91 20.67
N ILE A 243 -13.92 11.53 21.53
CA ILE A 243 -14.23 12.97 21.46
C ILE A 243 -12.96 13.81 21.62
N ASP A 244 -12.11 13.49 22.60
CA ASP A 244 -10.89 14.25 22.85
C ASP A 244 -9.88 14.11 21.71
N SER A 245 -9.87 13.00 20.98
CA SER A 245 -9.05 12.88 19.77
C SER A 245 -9.40 13.93 18.70
N VAL A 246 -10.67 14.31 18.59
CA VAL A 246 -11.13 15.39 17.70
C VAL A 246 -10.76 16.75 18.28
N TYR A 247 -10.90 16.97 19.59
CA TYR A 247 -10.42 18.21 20.23
C TYR A 247 -8.92 18.44 19.99
N PHE A 248 -8.07 17.41 20.13
CA PHE A 248 -6.65 17.52 19.83
C PHE A 248 -6.37 17.79 18.35
N ALA A 249 -7.15 17.20 17.43
CA ALA A 249 -7.04 17.50 16.00
C ALA A 249 -7.37 18.97 15.69
N MET A 250 -8.44 19.51 16.28
CA MET A 250 -8.82 20.93 16.15
C MET A 250 -7.77 21.86 16.78
N GLN A 251 -7.21 21.48 17.93
CA GLN A 251 -6.16 22.23 18.60
C GLN A 251 -4.91 22.36 17.73
N LYS A 252 -4.50 21.31 17.02
CA LYS A 252 -3.36 21.35 16.09
C LYS A 252 -3.56 22.28 14.90
N LEU A 253 -4.81 22.59 14.55
CA LEU A 253 -5.15 23.62 13.57
C LEU A 253 -5.24 25.03 14.16
N GLY A 254 -5.03 25.18 15.47
CA GLY A 254 -5.14 26.44 16.19
C GLY A 254 -6.56 26.81 16.64
N PHE A 255 -7.48 25.84 16.74
CA PHE A 255 -8.88 26.05 17.13
C PHE A 255 -9.24 25.26 18.39
N ASP A 256 -8.82 25.77 19.55
CA ASP A 256 -9.07 25.21 20.88
C ASP A 256 -10.47 25.53 21.45
N ASN A 257 -11.13 26.57 20.93
CA ASN A 257 -12.39 27.12 21.43
C ASN A 257 -13.64 26.59 20.71
N VAL A 258 -13.48 25.79 19.66
CA VAL A 258 -14.63 25.19 18.94
C VAL A 258 -15.15 24.01 19.77
N MET A 259 -16.43 24.05 20.10
CA MET A 259 -17.10 23.04 20.93
C MET A 259 -17.66 21.91 20.07
N ILE A 260 -17.65 20.69 20.58
CA ILE A 260 -18.25 19.53 19.91
C ILE A 260 -19.71 19.37 20.35
N ALA A 261 -20.59 19.06 19.38
CA ALA A 261 -21.90 18.49 19.63
C ALA A 261 -21.93 17.10 19.00
N ILE A 262 -22.48 16.10 19.69
CA ILE A 262 -22.64 14.75 19.14
C ILE A 262 -23.90 14.75 18.28
N ALA A 263 -23.73 14.71 16.96
CA ALA A 263 -24.83 14.64 16.01
C ALA A 263 -25.45 13.24 15.94
N GLU A 264 -24.64 12.20 16.17
CA GLU A 264 -25.10 10.82 16.23
C GLU A 264 -24.22 9.97 17.16
N THR A 265 -24.87 9.22 18.04
CA THR A 265 -24.21 8.16 18.82
C THR A 265 -25.24 7.12 19.26
N GLY A 266 -24.80 5.91 19.56
CA GLY A 266 -25.70 4.85 19.96
C GLY A 266 -25.00 3.50 20.06
N TRP A 267 -25.80 2.45 20.17
CA TRP A 267 -25.34 1.07 20.15
C TRP A 267 -26.42 0.17 19.54
N PRO A 268 -26.08 -0.71 18.59
CA PRO A 268 -27.08 -1.50 17.90
C PRO A 268 -27.64 -2.59 18.82
N HIS A 269 -28.95 -2.77 18.80
CA HIS A 269 -29.62 -3.72 19.67
C HIS A 269 -29.79 -5.11 19.06
N GLU A 270 -29.52 -5.25 17.77
CA GLU A 270 -29.51 -6.51 17.03
C GLU A 270 -28.58 -6.35 15.81
N GLY A 271 -28.16 -7.45 15.23
CA GLY A 271 -27.25 -7.47 14.11
C GLY A 271 -27.12 -8.87 13.52
N ASP A 272 -26.30 -8.97 12.49
CA ASP A 272 -25.95 -10.24 11.88
C ASP A 272 -25.15 -11.13 12.86
N ILE A 273 -25.08 -12.44 12.60
CA ILE A 273 -24.46 -13.43 13.51
C ILE A 273 -22.98 -13.13 13.76
N ASP A 274 -22.30 -12.54 12.77
CA ASP A 274 -20.90 -12.14 12.82
C ASP A 274 -20.66 -10.73 13.39
N GLN A 275 -21.70 -10.05 13.90
CA GLN A 275 -21.60 -8.71 14.48
C GLN A 275 -21.66 -8.79 16.02
N PRO A 276 -20.51 -8.96 16.70
CA PRO A 276 -20.49 -9.16 18.14
C PRO A 276 -21.04 -7.94 18.88
N GLY A 277 -21.64 -8.20 20.04
CA GLY A 277 -22.14 -7.20 20.98
C GLY A 277 -23.33 -6.36 20.52
N ALA A 278 -23.86 -6.58 19.30
CA ALA A 278 -25.13 -6.03 18.87
C ALA A 278 -26.27 -6.81 19.55
N ASN A 279 -26.74 -6.32 20.69
CA ASN A 279 -27.79 -6.96 21.46
C ASN A 279 -28.51 -5.95 22.36
N ASN A 280 -29.76 -6.29 22.72
CA ASN A 280 -30.60 -5.46 23.57
C ASN A 280 -29.96 -5.08 24.92
N TYR A 281 -29.15 -5.97 25.51
CA TYR A 281 -28.52 -5.73 26.81
C TYR A 281 -27.48 -4.61 26.73
N ASN A 282 -26.55 -4.72 25.78
CA ASN A 282 -25.50 -3.73 25.57
C ASN A 282 -26.06 -2.40 25.08
N ALA A 283 -27.05 -2.44 24.17
CA ALA A 283 -27.71 -1.23 23.68
C ALA A 283 -28.40 -0.46 24.82
N ALA A 284 -29.18 -1.15 25.65
CA ALA A 284 -29.78 -0.55 26.84
C ALA A 284 -28.74 -0.01 27.83
N THR A 285 -27.64 -0.75 28.05
CA THR A 285 -26.56 -0.35 28.96
C THR A 285 -25.88 0.93 28.48
N TYR A 286 -25.49 0.97 27.20
CA TYR A 286 -24.85 2.13 26.59
C TYR A 286 -25.74 3.37 26.68
N LEU A 287 -27.00 3.26 26.25
CA LEU A 287 -27.93 4.39 26.23
C LEU A 287 -28.22 4.91 27.64
N CYS A 288 -28.37 4.03 28.63
CA CYS A 288 -28.58 4.45 30.02
C CYS A 288 -27.35 5.15 30.61
N ASN A 289 -26.15 4.61 30.40
CA ASN A 289 -24.93 5.24 30.90
C ASN A 289 -24.63 6.56 30.18
N LEU A 290 -24.91 6.62 28.88
CA LEU A 290 -24.83 7.85 28.09
C LEU A 290 -25.78 8.91 28.66
N ALA A 291 -27.03 8.56 28.92
CA ALA A 291 -28.00 9.50 29.47
C ALA A 291 -27.63 9.96 30.89
N ALA A 292 -27.16 9.05 31.74
CA ALA A 292 -26.67 9.41 33.06
C ALA A 292 -25.47 10.39 32.97
N LYS A 293 -24.57 10.19 32.00
CA LYS A 293 -23.43 11.09 31.77
C LYS A 293 -23.86 12.45 31.22
N MET A 294 -24.74 12.48 30.22
CA MET A 294 -25.10 13.72 29.52
C MET A 294 -26.15 14.56 30.26
N SER A 295 -26.94 13.95 31.15
CA SER A 295 -27.91 14.65 32.00
C SER A 295 -27.36 14.95 33.41
N SER A 296 -26.05 14.85 33.62
CA SER A 296 -25.43 15.19 34.91
C SER A 296 -25.48 16.71 35.16
N ASP A 297 -25.87 17.12 36.36
CA ASP A 297 -25.81 18.51 36.81
C ASP A 297 -24.93 18.61 38.08
N PRO A 298 -23.75 19.29 38.03
CA PRO A 298 -23.19 20.00 36.88
C PRO A 298 -22.70 19.06 35.76
N PRO A 299 -22.57 19.54 34.50
CA PRO A 299 -22.07 18.74 33.38
C PRO A 299 -20.69 18.15 33.64
N LEU A 300 -20.49 16.87 33.31
CA LEU A 300 -19.19 16.21 33.48
C LEU A 300 -18.15 16.62 32.42
N GLY A 301 -18.56 16.72 31.15
CA GLY A 301 -17.66 16.93 30.01
C GLY A 301 -16.74 15.73 29.72
N THR A 302 -15.61 15.99 29.06
CA THR A 302 -14.53 15.03 28.78
C THR A 302 -13.27 15.37 29.59
N PRO A 303 -12.27 14.47 29.71
CA PRO A 303 -11.00 14.80 30.35
C PRO A 303 -10.30 16.06 29.79
N ALA A 304 -10.33 16.29 28.47
CA ALA A 304 -9.74 17.50 27.87
C ALA A 304 -10.62 18.75 28.01
N LYS A 305 -11.94 18.59 28.20
CA LYS A 305 -12.93 19.66 28.37
C LYS A 305 -13.87 19.36 29.55
N PRO A 306 -13.37 19.40 30.81
CA PRO A 306 -14.18 19.11 31.98
C PRO A 306 -15.22 20.22 32.22
N GLY A 307 -16.41 19.86 32.72
CA GLY A 307 -17.46 20.84 33.02
C GLY A 307 -18.24 21.36 31.82
N VAL A 308 -17.92 20.87 30.61
CA VAL A 308 -18.56 21.30 29.36
C VAL A 308 -19.81 20.46 29.08
N ASP A 309 -20.92 21.14 28.83
CA ASP A 309 -22.13 20.52 28.29
C ASP A 309 -21.95 20.13 26.82
N ILE A 310 -22.34 18.90 26.47
CA ILE A 310 -22.19 18.32 25.13
C ILE A 310 -23.58 17.95 24.61
N HIS A 311 -24.13 18.81 23.74
CA HIS A 311 -25.38 18.51 23.04
C HIS A 311 -25.27 17.17 22.31
N THR A 312 -26.18 16.25 22.61
CA THR A 312 -26.08 14.85 22.15
C THR A 312 -27.38 14.37 21.55
N PHE A 313 -27.30 13.79 20.34
CA PHE A 313 -28.41 13.13 19.67
C PHE A 313 -28.17 11.62 19.57
N ILE A 314 -29.11 10.84 20.11
CA ILE A 314 -29.10 9.38 20.00
C ILE A 314 -29.52 8.96 18.59
N PHE A 315 -28.78 8.03 18.00
CA PHE A 315 -29.14 7.32 16.77
C PHE A 315 -29.72 5.95 17.16
N SER A 316 -31.02 5.69 16.96
CA SER A 316 -32.06 6.50 16.28
C SER A 316 -33.47 6.30 16.89
N LEU A 317 -34.48 7.04 16.41
CA LEU A 317 -35.88 6.88 16.86
C LEU A 317 -36.46 5.51 16.46
N TYR A 318 -36.26 5.11 15.20
CA TYR A 318 -36.82 3.90 14.63
C TYR A 318 -35.73 2.99 14.07
N ASP A 319 -36.00 1.69 14.09
CA ASP A 319 -35.35 0.75 13.18
C ASP A 319 -35.71 1.04 11.73
N GLU A 320 -34.69 1.34 10.95
CA GLU A 320 -34.79 1.70 9.54
C GLU A 320 -34.61 0.45 8.69
N ASN A 321 -35.65 -0.38 8.65
CA ASN A 321 -35.59 -1.72 8.05
C ASN A 321 -35.37 -1.75 6.52
N GLN A 322 -35.35 -0.60 5.84
CA GLN A 322 -34.98 -0.49 4.43
C GLN A 322 -33.54 0.01 4.22
N LYS A 323 -32.78 0.28 5.30
CA LYS A 323 -31.39 0.70 5.20
C LYS A 323 -30.51 -0.45 4.66
N PRO A 324 -29.72 -0.20 3.59
CA PRO A 324 -28.81 -1.22 3.06
C PRO A 324 -27.60 -1.44 3.99
N GLY A 325 -26.86 -2.52 3.77
CA GLY A 325 -25.63 -2.82 4.51
C GLY A 325 -25.78 -3.94 5.54
N PRO A 326 -24.81 -4.09 6.47
CA PRO A 326 -24.82 -5.12 7.51
C PRO A 326 -26.07 -5.07 8.40
N GLY A 327 -26.37 -6.18 9.08
CA GLY A 327 -27.44 -6.33 10.07
C GLY A 327 -27.63 -5.11 10.96
N THR A 328 -26.58 -4.72 11.67
CA THR A 328 -26.57 -3.61 12.62
C THR A 328 -27.13 -2.31 12.06
N GLU A 329 -26.91 -1.98 10.78
CA GLU A 329 -27.37 -0.73 10.17
C GLU A 329 -28.88 -0.49 10.32
N ARG A 330 -29.67 -1.56 10.45
CA ARG A 330 -31.14 -1.49 10.57
C ARG A 330 -31.65 -1.51 12.00
N HIS A 331 -30.79 -1.69 13.01
CA HIS A 331 -31.18 -2.02 14.39
C HIS A 331 -30.58 -1.08 15.44
N TRP A 332 -30.64 0.24 15.17
CA TRP A 332 -30.21 1.29 16.10
C TRP A 332 -31.39 1.97 16.82
N GLY A 333 -32.63 1.63 16.43
CA GLY A 333 -33.83 2.29 16.90
C GLY A 333 -34.08 2.08 18.39
N MET A 334 -34.55 3.13 19.07
CA MET A 334 -35.21 3.00 20.37
C MET A 334 -36.57 2.32 20.24
N LEU A 335 -37.22 2.50 19.08
CA LEU A 335 -38.47 1.87 18.70
C LEU A 335 -38.22 1.00 17.45
N ASN A 336 -38.94 -0.12 17.33
CA ASN A 336 -38.95 -0.85 16.06
C ASN A 336 -39.69 -0.05 14.98
N ASN A 337 -39.64 -0.56 13.75
CA ASN A 337 -40.33 0.02 12.60
C ASN A 337 -41.88 0.12 12.72
N ARG A 338 -42.49 -0.32 13.83
CA ARG A 338 -43.93 -0.18 14.12
C ARG A 338 -44.21 0.71 15.33
N GLY A 339 -43.20 1.42 15.85
CA GLY A 339 -43.33 2.29 17.01
C GLY A 339 -43.44 1.60 18.36
N ARG A 340 -43.02 0.32 18.47
CA ARG A 340 -42.95 -0.36 19.77
C ARG A 340 -41.56 -0.23 20.37
N PRO A 341 -41.44 0.04 21.69
CA PRO A 341 -40.14 0.11 22.36
C PRO A 341 -39.34 -1.20 22.26
N ILE A 342 -38.07 -1.11 21.88
CA ILE A 342 -37.13 -2.23 21.88
C ILE A 342 -36.70 -2.58 23.31
N HIS A 343 -36.48 -1.56 24.16
CA HIS A 343 -36.14 -1.70 25.57
C HIS A 343 -37.20 -0.98 26.41
N LYS A 344 -37.73 -1.61 27.46
CA LYS A 344 -38.97 -1.18 28.14
C LYS A 344 -38.81 0.02 29.10
N THR A 345 -37.71 0.76 29.10
CA THR A 345 -37.28 1.40 30.36
C THR A 345 -36.46 2.69 30.26
N MET A 346 -36.40 3.40 29.14
CA MET A 346 -35.66 4.67 29.08
C MET A 346 -36.51 5.80 28.53
N ASP A 347 -36.57 6.93 29.25
CA ASP A 347 -36.98 8.22 28.68
C ASP A 347 -35.75 9.10 28.38
N LEU A 348 -35.89 10.04 27.44
CA LEU A 348 -34.82 10.96 27.03
C LEU A 348 -34.60 12.10 28.04
N ALA A 349 -35.24 12.01 29.22
CA ALA A 349 -35.05 12.92 30.34
C ALA A 349 -34.00 12.44 31.35
N GLY A 350 -33.24 11.39 31.01
CA GLY A 350 -32.16 10.88 31.86
C GLY A 350 -32.59 9.85 32.90
N SER A 351 -33.87 9.43 32.90
CA SER A 351 -34.33 8.39 33.82
C SER A 351 -34.17 6.99 33.23
N CYS A 352 -33.26 6.22 33.82
CA CYS A 352 -33.14 4.79 33.64
C CYS A 352 -33.41 4.07 34.97
N PRO A 353 -34.19 2.97 35.00
CA PRO A 353 -34.31 2.15 36.18
C PRO A 353 -32.94 1.54 36.51
N ALA A 354 -32.68 1.39 37.82
CA ALA A 354 -31.37 1.08 38.37
C ALA A 354 -30.64 -0.07 37.65
N PRO A 355 -29.29 -0.04 37.56
CA PRO A 355 -28.46 -1.06 36.91
C PRO A 355 -28.72 -2.49 37.38
N ASP A 356 -29.16 -2.65 38.63
CA ASP A 356 -29.51 -3.95 39.23
C ASP A 356 -30.83 -4.51 38.67
N GLY A 357 -31.72 -3.66 38.15
CA GLY A 357 -32.95 -4.04 37.47
C GLY A 357 -32.74 -4.52 36.03
N VAL A 358 -31.75 -3.99 35.31
CA VAL A 358 -31.43 -4.44 33.93
C VAL A 358 -30.81 -5.84 33.93
N LYS A 359 -30.04 -6.17 34.97
CA LYS A 359 -29.44 -7.51 35.19
C LYS A 359 -30.47 -8.65 35.42
N GLY A 360 -31.74 -8.32 35.66
CA GLY A 360 -32.81 -9.30 35.91
C GLY A 360 -33.90 -9.39 34.82
N TYR A 361 -34.08 -8.36 33.99
CA TYR A 361 -35.15 -8.31 32.99
C TYR A 361 -34.71 -8.65 31.56
N LEU A 362 -33.43 -8.50 31.22
CA LEU A 362 -32.88 -8.86 29.92
C LEU A 362 -31.92 -10.05 30.06
N ALA A 363 -32.06 -11.04 29.18
CA ALA A 363 -31.17 -12.20 29.18
C ALA A 363 -29.72 -11.75 28.98
N LYS A 364 -28.78 -12.40 29.69
CA LYS A 364 -27.35 -12.14 29.50
C LYS A 364 -26.98 -12.37 28.03
N PRO A 365 -26.19 -11.48 27.42
CA PRO A 365 -25.89 -11.56 26.00
C PRO A 365 -25.00 -12.77 25.69
N VAL A 366 -25.32 -13.47 24.61
CA VAL A 366 -24.57 -14.65 24.12
C VAL A 366 -23.61 -14.31 22.97
N ASN A 367 -23.73 -13.12 22.39
CA ASN A 367 -22.96 -12.68 21.21
C ASN A 367 -21.91 -11.60 21.53
N ASN A 368 -21.50 -11.40 22.79
CA ASN A 368 -20.43 -10.44 23.16
C ASN A 368 -19.01 -10.88 22.72
N ARG A 369 -18.91 -11.93 21.90
CA ARG A 369 -17.68 -12.47 21.35
C ARG A 369 -17.89 -12.74 19.87
N PRO A 370 -16.86 -12.55 19.03
CA PRO A 370 -16.94 -12.90 17.61
C PRO A 370 -17.39 -14.35 17.42
N TYR A 371 -18.38 -14.58 16.55
CA TYR A 371 -18.83 -15.92 16.22
C TYR A 371 -17.75 -16.66 15.43
N ARG A 372 -17.45 -17.91 15.82
CA ARG A 372 -16.37 -18.73 15.23
C ARG A 372 -16.85 -19.86 14.33
N GLY A 373 -18.17 -20.03 14.17
CA GLY A 373 -18.75 -21.08 13.32
C GLY A 373 -18.95 -20.62 11.87
N LYS A 374 -19.43 -21.54 11.03
CA LYS A 374 -19.88 -21.22 9.67
C LYS A 374 -21.23 -20.49 9.71
N ILE A 375 -21.42 -19.54 8.80
CA ILE A 375 -22.65 -18.79 8.63
C ILE A 375 -23.08 -18.94 7.17
N TRP A 376 -24.36 -19.18 6.94
CA TRP A 376 -24.97 -19.25 5.62
C TRP A 376 -25.99 -18.12 5.44
N CYS A 377 -26.24 -17.72 4.20
CA CYS A 377 -27.26 -16.73 3.85
C CYS A 377 -28.42 -17.41 3.11
N VAL A 378 -29.56 -17.59 3.77
CA VAL A 378 -30.68 -18.39 3.27
C VAL A 378 -31.95 -17.55 3.14
N VAL A 379 -32.94 -18.04 2.40
CA VAL A 379 -34.22 -17.33 2.25
C VAL A 379 -34.96 -17.27 3.59
N GLY A 380 -35.49 -16.08 3.92
CA GLY A 380 -36.27 -15.83 5.13
C GLY A 380 -37.67 -16.46 5.12
N SER A 381 -38.34 -16.46 6.27
CA SER A 381 -39.58 -17.21 6.53
C SER A 381 -40.87 -16.65 5.90
N ALA A 382 -40.84 -15.45 5.30
CA ALA A 382 -42.02 -14.80 4.71
C ALA A 382 -41.67 -14.06 3.40
N THR A 383 -41.70 -14.75 2.26
CA THR A 383 -41.33 -14.14 0.96
C THR A 383 -42.41 -14.31 -0.10
N ARG A 384 -42.60 -13.25 -0.92
CA ARG A 384 -43.43 -13.26 -2.13
C ARG A 384 -42.60 -13.87 -3.26
N LEU A 385 -43.05 -14.99 -3.84
CA LEU A 385 -42.29 -15.77 -4.83
C LEU A 385 -41.79 -14.95 -6.04
N VAL A 386 -42.51 -13.90 -6.44
CA VAL A 386 -42.14 -13.02 -7.55
C VAL A 386 -40.90 -12.17 -7.22
N GLU A 387 -40.86 -11.57 -6.03
CA GLU A 387 -39.71 -10.77 -5.58
C GLU A 387 -38.48 -11.68 -5.37
N LEU A 388 -38.71 -12.91 -4.93
CA LEU A 388 -37.67 -13.92 -4.74
C LEU A 388 -37.03 -14.35 -6.07
N ALA A 389 -37.82 -14.52 -7.14
CA ALA A 389 -37.29 -14.87 -8.46
C ALA A 389 -36.39 -13.76 -9.03
N ALA A 390 -36.73 -12.48 -8.82
CA ALA A 390 -35.91 -11.35 -9.25
C ALA A 390 -34.59 -11.27 -8.46
N ALA A 391 -34.64 -11.51 -7.14
CA ALA A 391 -33.43 -11.55 -6.31
C ALA A 391 -32.52 -12.73 -6.64
N LEU A 392 -33.09 -13.88 -6.99
CA LEU A 392 -32.37 -15.04 -7.50
C LEU A 392 -31.65 -14.71 -8.82
N ASP A 393 -32.36 -14.15 -9.80
CA ASP A 393 -31.78 -13.74 -11.08
C ASP A 393 -30.64 -12.72 -10.88
N PHE A 394 -30.80 -11.76 -9.97
CA PHE A 394 -29.74 -10.84 -9.57
C PHE A 394 -28.51 -11.59 -9.02
N ALA A 395 -28.70 -12.50 -8.06
CA ALA A 395 -27.61 -13.25 -7.44
C ALA A 395 -26.85 -14.13 -8.45
N CYS A 396 -27.55 -14.68 -9.46
CA CYS A 396 -26.94 -15.49 -10.49
C CYS A 396 -26.23 -14.67 -11.57
N ARG A 397 -26.86 -13.59 -12.08
CA ARG A 397 -26.27 -12.75 -13.14
C ARG A 397 -25.06 -11.98 -12.66
N ASN A 398 -25.15 -11.38 -11.47
CA ASN A 398 -24.09 -10.55 -10.93
C ASN A 398 -23.06 -11.36 -10.12
N GLY A 399 -23.32 -12.65 -9.88
CA GLY A 399 -22.46 -13.47 -9.03
C GLY A 399 -21.27 -14.14 -9.73
N ASN A 400 -21.21 -14.11 -11.07
CA ASN A 400 -20.12 -14.69 -11.87
C ASN A 400 -19.86 -16.18 -11.51
N GLY A 401 -20.82 -17.07 -11.80
CA GLY A 401 -20.71 -18.51 -11.54
C GLY A 401 -21.27 -18.99 -10.18
N THR A 402 -21.91 -18.12 -9.41
CA THR A 402 -22.51 -18.47 -8.10
C THR A 402 -23.68 -19.45 -8.17
N CYS A 403 -24.31 -19.60 -9.34
CA CYS A 403 -25.47 -20.46 -9.56
C CYS A 403 -25.17 -21.65 -10.48
N ASP A 404 -23.90 -21.91 -10.82
CA ASP A 404 -23.56 -22.97 -11.78
C ASP A 404 -23.98 -24.37 -11.29
N GLU A 405 -23.93 -24.59 -9.99
CA GLU A 405 -24.39 -25.83 -9.35
C GLU A 405 -25.92 -26.00 -9.32
N LEU A 406 -26.67 -24.98 -9.76
CA LEU A 406 -28.12 -25.02 -9.93
C LEU A 406 -28.55 -25.38 -11.37
N ALA A 407 -27.61 -25.71 -12.26
CA ALA A 407 -27.93 -26.15 -13.61
C ALA A 407 -28.42 -27.62 -13.63
N PRO A 408 -29.30 -28.03 -14.58
CA PRO A 408 -29.74 -29.42 -14.70
C PRO A 408 -28.57 -30.42 -14.73
N GLY A 409 -28.62 -31.42 -13.85
CA GLY A 409 -27.57 -32.45 -13.71
C GLY A 409 -26.42 -32.12 -12.75
N LYS A 410 -26.46 -30.95 -12.07
CA LYS A 410 -25.47 -30.55 -11.06
C LYS A 410 -25.91 -30.88 -9.63
N SER A 411 -24.97 -30.81 -8.69
CA SER A 411 -25.10 -31.39 -7.35
C SER A 411 -26.18 -30.73 -6.48
N CYS A 412 -26.49 -29.46 -6.73
CA CYS A 412 -27.50 -28.70 -6.00
C CYS A 412 -28.69 -28.27 -6.89
N TYR A 413 -28.90 -28.97 -8.02
CA TYR A 413 -30.07 -28.79 -8.88
C TYR A 413 -31.38 -29.19 -8.19
N GLU A 414 -31.37 -30.24 -7.37
CA GLU A 414 -32.56 -30.74 -6.68
C GLU A 414 -32.61 -30.29 -5.20
N PRO A 415 -33.80 -29.97 -4.65
CA PRO A 415 -35.10 -29.96 -5.32
C PRO A 415 -35.24 -28.72 -6.21
N VAL A 416 -35.88 -28.85 -7.38
CA VAL A 416 -36.24 -27.70 -8.22
C VAL A 416 -37.30 -26.84 -7.51
N SER A 417 -36.83 -25.91 -6.68
CA SER A 417 -37.65 -24.98 -5.90
C SER A 417 -36.97 -23.62 -5.88
N VAL A 418 -37.75 -22.57 -6.18
CA VAL A 418 -37.26 -21.17 -6.16
C VAL A 418 -36.66 -20.83 -4.80
N ILE A 419 -37.20 -21.35 -3.70
CA ILE A 419 -36.68 -21.11 -2.34
C ILE A 419 -35.35 -21.82 -2.10
N ALA A 420 -35.21 -23.05 -2.58
CA ALA A 420 -34.00 -23.85 -2.41
C ALA A 420 -32.85 -23.27 -3.25
N HIS A 421 -33.13 -22.98 -4.52
CA HIS A 421 -32.21 -22.34 -5.45
C HIS A 421 -31.82 -20.94 -5.01
N ALA A 422 -32.77 -20.13 -4.54
CA ALA A 422 -32.47 -18.81 -3.97
C ALA A 422 -31.62 -18.90 -2.70
N SER A 423 -31.88 -19.86 -1.80
CA SER A 423 -31.05 -20.01 -0.60
C SER A 423 -29.61 -20.39 -0.95
N TYR A 424 -29.43 -21.27 -1.93
CA TYR A 424 -28.10 -21.62 -2.43
C TYR A 424 -27.42 -20.43 -3.11
N ALA A 425 -28.11 -19.75 -4.03
CA ALA A 425 -27.60 -18.60 -4.75
C ALA A 425 -27.24 -17.45 -3.81
N PHE A 426 -28.06 -17.17 -2.79
CA PHE A 426 -27.80 -16.14 -1.78
C PHE A 426 -26.59 -16.50 -0.92
N SER A 427 -26.49 -17.74 -0.45
CA SER A 427 -25.31 -18.21 0.30
C SER A 427 -24.04 -18.15 -0.53
N SER A 428 -24.08 -18.60 -1.78
CA SER A 428 -22.95 -18.60 -2.71
C SER A 428 -22.50 -17.18 -3.07
N TYR A 429 -23.45 -16.32 -3.46
CA TYR A 429 -23.19 -14.91 -3.74
C TYR A 429 -22.64 -14.18 -2.51
N TRP A 430 -23.30 -14.32 -1.36
CA TRP A 430 -22.85 -13.64 -0.14
C TRP A 430 -21.46 -14.13 0.30
N ALA A 431 -21.20 -15.44 0.28
CA ALA A 431 -19.89 -15.98 0.62
C ALA A 431 -18.78 -15.41 -0.28
N LYS A 432 -19.07 -15.19 -1.57
CA LYS A 432 -18.13 -14.66 -2.54
C LYS A 432 -17.90 -13.15 -2.40
N PHE A 433 -18.96 -12.36 -2.20
CA PHE A 433 -18.89 -10.90 -2.28
C PHE A 433 -19.00 -10.16 -0.93
N ARG A 434 -19.15 -10.88 0.20
CA ARG A 434 -19.25 -10.23 1.52
C ARG A 434 -18.04 -9.37 1.89
N GLY A 435 -16.85 -9.68 1.37
CA GLY A 435 -15.64 -8.87 1.55
C GLY A 435 -15.67 -7.54 0.77
N ASP A 436 -16.49 -7.47 -0.29
CA ASP A 436 -16.67 -6.29 -1.14
C ASP A 436 -17.94 -5.48 -0.76
N GLY A 437 -18.50 -5.73 0.43
CA GLY A 437 -19.66 -5.01 0.96
C GLY A 437 -21.03 -5.65 0.66
N ALA A 438 -21.08 -6.86 0.09
CA ALA A 438 -22.35 -7.56 -0.09
C ALA A 438 -22.95 -7.98 1.26
N SER A 439 -24.23 -7.68 1.47
CA SER A 439 -24.98 -8.03 2.69
C SER A 439 -25.89 -9.23 2.46
N CYS A 440 -26.11 -10.02 3.52
CA CYS A 440 -27.12 -11.07 3.53
C CYS A 440 -28.52 -10.45 3.76
N PHE A 441 -28.95 -9.57 2.85
CA PHE A 441 -30.22 -8.86 2.96
C PHE A 441 -31.15 -9.18 1.79
N PHE A 442 -30.66 -9.08 0.55
CA PHE A 442 -31.43 -9.33 -0.68
C PHE A 442 -32.82 -8.68 -0.64
N ASN A 443 -32.87 -7.38 -0.32
CA ASN A 443 -34.10 -6.61 -0.16
C ASN A 443 -35.07 -7.17 0.90
N GLY A 444 -34.53 -7.71 2.00
CA GLY A 444 -35.28 -8.32 3.10
C GLY A 444 -35.71 -9.77 2.86
N LEU A 445 -35.24 -10.40 1.77
CA LEU A 445 -35.62 -11.77 1.40
C LEU A 445 -34.70 -12.84 2.00
N ALA A 446 -33.54 -12.46 2.52
CA ALA A 446 -32.55 -13.38 3.07
C ALA A 446 -32.24 -13.10 4.54
N VAL A 447 -31.80 -14.14 5.26
CA VAL A 447 -31.37 -14.10 6.65
C VAL A 447 -30.13 -14.98 6.84
N GLN A 448 -29.28 -14.62 7.81
CA GLN A 448 -28.17 -15.48 8.18
C GLN A 448 -28.64 -16.66 9.04
N THR A 449 -27.97 -17.81 8.92
CA THR A 449 -28.21 -18.98 9.76
C THR A 449 -26.88 -19.64 10.14
N THR A 450 -26.83 -20.22 11.35
CA THR A 450 -25.75 -21.11 11.81
C THR A 450 -26.07 -22.58 11.57
N VAL A 451 -27.29 -22.87 11.14
CA VAL A 451 -27.71 -24.23 10.79
C VAL A 451 -27.32 -24.45 9.34
N ASP A 452 -26.51 -25.47 9.13
CA ASP A 452 -26.12 -25.90 7.79
C ASP A 452 -27.39 -26.27 6.99
N PRO A 453 -27.72 -25.52 5.92
CA PRO A 453 -28.93 -25.76 5.14
C PRO A 453 -28.89 -27.08 4.37
N THR A 454 -27.76 -27.79 4.36
CA THR A 454 -27.57 -29.10 3.73
C THR A 454 -27.97 -30.29 4.65
N GLY A 455 -28.21 -30.07 5.94
CA GLY A 455 -28.41 -31.13 6.94
C GLY A 455 -29.83 -31.70 7.08
N ARG A 456 -29.94 -33.02 7.29
CA ARG A 456 -31.21 -33.73 7.61
C ARG A 456 -31.54 -33.67 9.11
N PHE A 457 -32.10 -32.62 9.71
CA PHE A 457 -32.94 -32.75 10.94
C PHE A 457 -33.73 -31.46 11.30
N PHE A 458 -35.04 -31.63 11.56
CA PHE A 458 -35.99 -30.79 12.32
C PHE A 458 -36.20 -29.29 12.01
N VAL A 459 -36.54 -28.90 10.77
CA VAL A 459 -37.44 -27.74 10.49
C VAL A 459 -38.32 -28.06 9.25
N SER A 460 -39.47 -27.39 9.12
CA SER A 460 -40.60 -27.68 8.21
C SER A 460 -40.23 -28.10 6.77
N ARG A 461 -41.04 -29.00 6.19
CA ARG A 461 -40.78 -29.73 4.94
C ARG A 461 -40.62 -28.87 3.66
N SER A 462 -40.82 -27.55 3.69
CA SER A 462 -40.87 -26.69 2.50
C SER A 462 -39.59 -25.90 2.18
N GLN A 463 -38.54 -25.98 3.00
CA GLN A 463 -37.34 -25.12 2.88
C GLN A 463 -36.00 -25.88 2.72
N ARG A 464 -36.00 -27.19 2.45
CA ARG A 464 -34.74 -27.96 2.35
C ARG A 464 -34.11 -27.82 0.98
N VAL A 465 -32.82 -27.50 0.93
CA VAL A 465 -31.95 -27.76 -0.22
C VAL A 465 -31.39 -29.18 -0.03
N TYR A 466 -31.60 -30.07 -0.99
CA TYR A 466 -31.02 -31.42 -0.93
C TYR A 466 -29.62 -31.37 -1.56
N CYS A 467 -28.62 -30.93 -0.81
CA CYS A 467 -27.23 -31.23 -1.15
C CYS A 467 -26.76 -32.30 -0.15
N ASP A 468 -26.84 -33.57 -0.55
CA ASP A 468 -26.37 -34.69 0.27
C ASP A 468 -24.83 -34.72 0.21
N SER A 469 -24.16 -34.00 1.12
CA SER A 469 -22.72 -34.17 1.32
C SER A 469 -22.44 -35.35 2.25
N GLN A 470 -22.81 -36.56 1.82
CA GLN A 470 -21.94 -37.71 2.05
C GLN A 470 -20.89 -37.80 0.95
N THR A 471 -20.18 -36.71 0.73
CA THR A 471 -18.91 -36.73 0.02
C THR A 471 -17.84 -36.78 1.08
N LYS A 472 -17.03 -37.85 1.10
CA LYS A 472 -15.63 -37.75 1.52
C LYS A 472 -15.14 -36.39 1.02
N GLU A 473 -14.77 -35.48 1.92
CA GLU A 473 -14.46 -34.09 1.57
C GLU A 473 -13.41 -34.11 0.45
N VAL A 474 -13.85 -33.90 -0.80
CA VAL A 474 -12.96 -33.97 -1.94
C VAL A 474 -12.19 -32.66 -1.89
N ARG A 475 -10.93 -32.73 -1.46
CA ARG A 475 -10.11 -31.53 -1.25
C ARG A 475 -9.69 -31.00 -2.62
N THR A 476 -9.96 -29.73 -2.90
CA THR A 476 -9.47 -29.11 -4.13
C THR A 476 -7.95 -28.96 -4.08
N ARG A 477 -7.26 -29.48 -5.09
CA ARG A 477 -5.83 -29.38 -5.30
C ARG A 477 -5.59 -28.57 -6.57
N LYS A 478 -5.23 -27.29 -6.41
CA LYS A 478 -4.66 -26.52 -7.53
C LYS A 478 -3.23 -26.98 -7.79
N PHE A 479 -2.87 -27.14 -9.06
CA PHE A 479 -1.57 -27.65 -9.47
C PHE A 479 -1.02 -26.93 -10.70
N SER A 480 0.30 -26.98 -10.83
CA SER A 480 1.03 -26.46 -11.98
C SER A 480 0.93 -27.44 -13.16
N PRO A 481 0.37 -27.03 -14.31
CA PRO A 481 0.00 -27.95 -15.40
C PRO A 481 1.15 -28.81 -15.94
N VAL A 482 2.35 -28.25 -16.07
CA VAL A 482 3.52 -28.95 -16.61
C VAL A 482 4.33 -29.59 -15.49
N LEU A 483 4.60 -28.85 -14.41
CA LEU A 483 5.43 -29.33 -13.30
C LEU A 483 4.86 -30.56 -12.60
N GLU A 484 3.54 -30.64 -12.41
CA GLU A 484 2.87 -31.75 -11.73
C GLU A 484 2.13 -32.70 -12.68
N SER A 485 2.44 -32.64 -13.99
CA SER A 485 1.78 -33.44 -15.03
C SER A 485 1.82 -34.96 -14.77
N GLU A 486 2.88 -35.48 -14.14
CA GLU A 486 3.00 -36.91 -13.79
C GLU A 486 1.91 -37.41 -12.83
N LEU A 487 1.30 -36.53 -12.03
CA LEU A 487 0.30 -36.91 -11.02
C LEU A 487 -1.13 -36.97 -11.58
N VAL A 488 -1.37 -36.42 -12.78
CA VAL A 488 -2.70 -36.29 -13.39
C VAL A 488 -2.79 -37.21 -14.61
N SER A 489 -3.32 -38.41 -14.42
CA SER A 489 -3.57 -39.37 -15.49
C SER A 489 -4.86 -39.01 -16.24
N GLY A 490 -4.76 -38.23 -17.34
CA GLY A 490 -5.89 -37.97 -18.25
C GLY A 490 -5.61 -36.95 -19.37
N ASN A 491 -5.58 -37.44 -20.62
CA ASN A 491 -5.80 -36.87 -21.97
C ASN A 491 -5.73 -35.37 -22.35
N GLU A 492 -5.34 -34.43 -21.50
CA GLU A 492 -4.97 -33.06 -21.92
C GLU A 492 -3.45 -32.87 -21.80
N ILE A 493 -2.70 -33.59 -22.64
CA ILE A 493 -1.27 -33.34 -22.81
C ILE A 493 -1.13 -32.01 -23.55
N LEU A 494 -0.95 -30.92 -22.80
CA LEU A 494 -0.49 -29.65 -23.35
C LEU A 494 0.83 -29.92 -24.10
N PRO A 495 1.08 -29.31 -25.27
CA PRO A 495 2.36 -29.42 -25.94
C PRO A 495 3.47 -29.03 -24.96
N SER A 496 4.53 -29.84 -24.86
CA SER A 496 5.61 -29.75 -23.85
C SER A 496 6.37 -28.41 -23.75
N ASN A 497 6.01 -27.43 -24.56
CA ASN A 497 6.77 -26.20 -24.77
C ASN A 497 6.03 -24.91 -24.35
N GLU A 498 4.77 -24.96 -23.93
CA GLU A 498 4.02 -23.76 -23.53
C GLU A 498 3.78 -23.73 -22.00
N TRP A 499 4.50 -22.85 -21.31
CA TRP A 499 4.36 -22.64 -19.86
C TRP A 499 3.12 -21.79 -19.55
N LYS A 500 2.30 -22.23 -18.58
CA LYS A 500 1.14 -21.47 -18.09
C LYS A 500 1.40 -20.81 -16.75
N THR A 501 2.23 -21.43 -15.92
CA THR A 501 2.67 -20.91 -14.63
C THR A 501 4.18 -20.78 -14.58
N VAL A 502 4.69 -19.98 -13.64
CA VAL A 502 6.15 -19.86 -13.44
C VAL A 502 6.77 -21.20 -13.03
N PRO A 503 6.19 -22.01 -12.10
CA PRO A 503 6.77 -23.30 -11.74
C PRO A 503 6.86 -24.33 -12.89
N ASP A 504 6.10 -24.16 -13.98
CA ASP A 504 6.20 -25.05 -15.15
C ASP A 504 7.62 -25.08 -15.77
N ILE A 505 8.43 -24.03 -15.56
CA ILE A 505 9.79 -23.95 -16.10
C ILE A 505 10.71 -25.07 -15.60
N TRP A 506 10.50 -25.56 -14.37
CA TRP A 506 11.41 -26.50 -13.72
C TRP A 506 11.36 -27.88 -14.36
N ARG A 507 10.17 -28.34 -14.74
CA ARG A 507 10.01 -29.63 -15.41
C ARG A 507 10.72 -29.65 -16.75
N THR A 508 10.46 -28.66 -17.59
CA THR A 508 11.09 -28.57 -18.91
C THR A 508 12.61 -28.37 -18.82
N SER A 509 13.09 -27.67 -17.79
CA SER A 509 14.53 -27.47 -17.57
C SER A 509 15.20 -28.76 -17.05
N ALA A 510 14.54 -29.51 -16.16
CA ALA A 510 15.02 -30.81 -15.68
C ALA A 510 15.06 -31.86 -16.80
N GLU A 511 14.06 -31.88 -17.69
CA GLU A 511 14.05 -32.76 -18.86
C GLU A 511 15.20 -32.46 -19.84
N LYS A 512 15.55 -31.18 -20.02
CA LYS A 512 16.61 -30.75 -20.95
C LYS A 512 18.01 -30.80 -20.35
N PHE A 513 18.16 -30.48 -19.07
CA PHE A 513 19.44 -30.21 -18.42
C PHE A 513 19.65 -31.00 -17.12
N GLY A 514 18.87 -32.04 -16.88
CA GLY A 514 18.73 -32.74 -15.59
C GLY A 514 20.02 -33.01 -14.82
N ASP A 515 21.06 -33.54 -15.49
CA ASP A 515 22.32 -33.93 -14.85
C ASP A 515 23.32 -32.77 -14.67
N ARG A 516 23.01 -31.58 -15.20
CA ARG A 516 23.85 -30.38 -15.01
C ARG A 516 23.60 -29.78 -13.64
N VAL A 517 24.65 -29.22 -13.05
CA VAL A 517 24.53 -28.39 -11.83
C VAL A 517 23.71 -27.15 -12.18
N ALA A 518 22.59 -26.98 -11.48
CA ALA A 518 21.73 -25.81 -11.58
C ALA A 518 22.20 -24.71 -10.66
N LEU A 519 22.48 -25.04 -9.39
CA LEU A 519 22.88 -24.05 -8.40
C LEU A 519 23.99 -24.52 -7.45
N VAL A 520 24.73 -23.54 -6.92
CA VAL A 520 25.81 -23.70 -5.94
C VAL A 520 25.65 -22.63 -4.86
N ASP A 521 25.37 -23.05 -3.63
CA ASP A 521 25.23 -22.22 -2.44
C ASP A 521 26.32 -22.59 -1.42
N PRO A 522 27.49 -21.91 -1.45
CA PRO A 522 28.66 -22.33 -0.68
C PRO A 522 28.72 -21.77 0.74
N TYR A 523 27.84 -20.84 1.11
CA TYR A 523 27.96 -20.03 2.34
C TYR A 523 26.93 -20.35 3.41
N HIS A 524 25.81 -20.98 3.04
CA HIS A 524 24.86 -21.50 4.01
C HIS A 524 25.31 -22.86 4.55
N ASP A 525 24.80 -23.25 5.72
CA ASP A 525 25.14 -24.51 6.39
C ASP A 525 23.92 -25.46 6.39
N PRO A 526 24.02 -26.65 5.78
CA PRO A 526 25.17 -27.15 5.01
C PRO A 526 25.32 -26.47 3.64
N PRO A 527 26.56 -26.33 3.12
CA PRO A 527 26.78 -25.89 1.76
C PRO A 527 26.07 -26.83 0.78
N THR A 528 25.36 -26.27 -0.19
CA THR A 528 24.40 -27.00 -1.01
C THR A 528 24.66 -26.80 -2.50
N ASN A 529 24.77 -27.91 -3.24
CA ASN A 529 24.84 -27.91 -4.69
C ASN A 529 23.72 -28.82 -5.21
N MET A 530 22.98 -28.39 -6.22
CA MET A 530 21.89 -29.19 -6.80
C MET A 530 21.96 -29.18 -8.32
N THR A 531 21.75 -30.36 -8.91
CA THR A 531 21.47 -30.51 -10.34
C THR A 531 20.06 -30.01 -10.68
N TYR A 532 19.77 -29.78 -11.96
CA TYR A 532 18.42 -29.38 -12.40
C TYR A 532 17.35 -30.40 -11.99
N LYS A 533 17.69 -31.69 -12.07
CA LYS A 533 16.78 -32.77 -11.65
C LYS A 533 16.55 -32.77 -10.15
N GLU A 534 17.59 -32.59 -9.35
CA GLU A 534 17.47 -32.51 -7.88
C GLU A 534 16.65 -31.27 -7.47
N LEU A 535 16.90 -30.12 -8.08
CA LEU A 535 16.17 -28.87 -7.80
C LEU A 535 14.67 -29.00 -8.11
N GLU A 536 14.30 -29.60 -9.25
CA GLU A 536 12.89 -29.88 -9.57
C GLU A 536 12.24 -30.77 -8.50
N GLN A 537 12.93 -31.85 -8.07
CA GLN A 537 12.40 -32.73 -7.04
C GLN A 537 12.28 -32.04 -5.69
N GLU A 538 13.22 -31.16 -5.34
CA GLU A 538 13.20 -30.38 -4.11
C GLU A 538 12.02 -29.41 -4.08
N ILE A 539 11.74 -28.70 -5.19
CA ILE A 539 10.57 -27.82 -5.35
C ILE A 539 9.26 -28.61 -5.22
N LEU A 540 9.18 -29.78 -5.86
CA LEU A 540 8.00 -30.65 -5.78
C LEU A 540 7.77 -31.17 -4.35
N ASN A 541 8.84 -31.53 -3.64
CA ASN A 541 8.75 -31.96 -2.24
C ASN A 541 8.32 -30.81 -1.33
N PHE A 542 8.89 -29.62 -1.51
CA PHE A 542 8.51 -28.46 -0.71
C PHE A 542 7.04 -28.06 -0.92
N CYS A 543 6.62 -28.00 -2.19
CA CYS A 543 5.22 -27.77 -2.58
C CYS A 543 4.26 -28.76 -1.92
N GLU A 544 4.56 -30.05 -2.00
CA GLU A 544 3.71 -31.06 -1.38
C GLU A 544 3.74 -30.98 0.16
N GLY A 545 4.90 -30.71 0.75
CA GLY A 545 5.04 -30.51 2.19
C GLY A 545 4.13 -29.41 2.70
N LEU A 546 4.07 -28.27 2.00
CA LEU A 546 3.15 -27.17 2.32
C LEU A 546 1.68 -27.60 2.28
N ARG A 547 1.27 -28.40 1.29
CA ARG A 547 -0.10 -28.95 1.21
C ARG A 547 -0.39 -29.88 2.38
N VAL A 548 0.56 -30.73 2.77
CA VAL A 548 0.42 -31.67 3.90
C VAL A 548 0.20 -30.93 5.22
N ILE A 549 0.96 -29.86 5.47
CA ILE A 549 0.78 -29.03 6.68
C ILE A 549 -0.41 -28.06 6.59
N GLY A 550 -1.14 -28.10 5.47
CA GLY A 550 -2.49 -27.54 5.33
C GLY A 550 -2.58 -26.22 4.56
N LEU A 551 -1.53 -25.77 3.86
CA LEU A 551 -1.63 -24.60 2.99
C LEU A 551 -2.64 -24.85 1.88
N LYS A 552 -3.57 -23.91 1.69
CA LYS A 552 -4.61 -24.00 0.65
C LYS A 552 -4.27 -23.10 -0.54
N PRO A 553 -4.81 -23.39 -1.73
CA PRO A 553 -4.71 -22.46 -2.86
C PRO A 553 -5.26 -21.08 -2.51
N GLU A 554 -4.72 -20.03 -3.15
CA GLU A 554 -5.10 -18.62 -3.00
C GLU A 554 -4.84 -17.98 -1.62
N GLU A 555 -4.43 -18.77 -0.62
CA GLU A 555 -3.89 -18.24 0.62
C GLU A 555 -2.56 -17.52 0.37
N LYS A 556 -2.26 -16.51 1.21
CA LYS A 556 -1.00 -15.75 1.12
C LYS A 556 -0.02 -16.33 2.13
N LEU A 557 1.20 -16.63 1.68
CA LEU A 557 2.28 -17.08 2.56
C LEU A 557 3.40 -16.05 2.57
N ALA A 558 3.74 -15.54 3.75
CA ALA A 558 4.81 -14.56 3.90
C ALA A 558 6.18 -15.25 3.93
N LEU A 559 7.02 -14.95 2.96
CA LEU A 559 8.41 -15.41 2.83
C LEU A 559 9.36 -14.26 3.19
N PHE A 560 9.89 -14.30 4.41
CA PHE A 560 10.82 -13.32 4.97
C PHE A 560 12.22 -13.92 5.10
N ALA A 561 12.97 -13.88 4.01
CA ALA A 561 14.30 -14.48 3.91
C ALA A 561 15.15 -13.78 2.84
N ASP A 562 16.47 -13.90 2.94
CA ASP A 562 17.42 -13.35 1.98
C ASP A 562 17.91 -14.40 0.96
N ASN A 563 18.87 -14.00 0.12
CA ASN A 563 19.30 -14.75 -1.06
C ASN A 563 19.92 -16.11 -0.71
N SER A 564 19.27 -17.21 -1.09
CA SER A 564 19.75 -18.58 -0.86
C SER A 564 19.05 -19.59 -1.78
N CYS A 565 19.60 -20.80 -1.89
CA CYS A 565 18.94 -21.85 -2.68
C CYS A 565 17.58 -22.29 -2.09
N ARG A 566 17.44 -22.32 -0.76
CA ARG A 566 16.18 -22.66 -0.08
C ARG A 566 15.13 -21.57 -0.22
N TRP A 567 15.54 -20.32 -0.38
CA TRP A 567 14.64 -19.23 -0.74
C TRP A 567 13.97 -19.50 -2.10
N LEU A 568 14.76 -19.88 -3.12
CA LEU A 568 14.26 -20.20 -4.47
C LEU A 568 13.29 -21.39 -4.44
N VAL A 569 13.68 -22.47 -3.74
CA VAL A 569 12.81 -23.64 -3.57
C VAL A 569 11.48 -23.26 -2.94
N SER A 570 11.51 -22.40 -1.92
CA SER A 570 10.30 -21.97 -1.20
C SER A 570 9.41 -21.10 -2.06
N ASP A 571 9.98 -20.12 -2.75
CA ASP A 571 9.27 -19.24 -3.67
C ASP A 571 8.52 -20.02 -4.76
N GLN A 572 9.20 -20.99 -5.39
CA GLN A 572 8.61 -21.83 -6.43
C GLN A 572 7.62 -22.85 -5.88
N GLY A 573 7.93 -23.43 -4.71
CA GLY A 573 7.06 -24.37 -4.03
C GLY A 573 5.73 -23.74 -3.60
N ILE A 574 5.76 -22.52 -3.06
CA ILE A 574 4.55 -21.75 -2.71
C ILE A 574 3.69 -21.51 -3.95
N MET A 575 4.28 -20.96 -5.02
CA MET A 575 3.57 -20.72 -6.27
C MET A 575 2.97 -22.00 -6.88
N ALA A 576 3.68 -23.13 -6.78
CA ALA A 576 3.20 -24.41 -7.31
C ALA A 576 1.98 -24.96 -6.55
N THR A 577 1.75 -24.55 -5.30
CA THR A 577 0.52 -24.90 -4.57
C THR A 577 -0.72 -24.12 -5.05
N GLY A 578 -0.53 -23.06 -5.84
CA GLY A 578 -1.57 -22.07 -6.16
C GLY A 578 -1.76 -21.02 -5.07
N ALA A 579 -0.92 -21.01 -4.02
CA ALA A 579 -0.85 -19.95 -3.03
C ALA A 579 -0.06 -18.74 -3.56
N ILE A 580 -0.30 -17.58 -2.97
CA ILE A 580 0.33 -16.32 -3.35
C ILE A 580 1.56 -16.08 -2.46
N ASN A 581 2.74 -15.98 -3.08
CA ASN A 581 3.97 -15.71 -2.34
C ASN A 581 4.08 -14.22 -1.97
N VAL A 582 4.21 -13.89 -0.68
CA VAL A 582 4.34 -12.51 -0.18
C VAL A 582 5.76 -12.31 0.34
N VAL A 583 6.55 -11.48 -0.35
CA VAL A 583 8.01 -11.49 -0.13
C VAL A 583 8.56 -10.23 0.52
N ARG A 584 9.50 -10.41 1.45
CA ARG A 584 10.33 -9.32 1.98
C ARG A 584 11.68 -9.83 2.49
N GLY A 585 12.67 -8.94 2.57
CA GLY A 585 14.00 -9.27 3.11
C GLY A 585 14.06 -9.22 4.63
N THR A 586 15.05 -9.90 5.21
CA THR A 586 15.22 -9.97 6.67
C THR A 586 15.65 -8.64 7.28
N ARG A 587 16.18 -7.70 6.49
CA ARG A 587 16.66 -6.41 7.00
C ARG A 587 15.56 -5.37 7.23
N SER A 588 14.33 -5.63 6.80
CA SER A 588 13.18 -4.76 7.10
C SER A 588 12.90 -4.74 8.62
N SER A 589 12.35 -3.62 9.11
CA SER A 589 11.99 -3.48 10.52
C SER A 589 10.87 -4.46 10.89
N VAL A 590 10.76 -4.82 12.17
CA VAL A 590 9.72 -5.76 12.64
C VAL A 590 8.32 -5.20 12.37
N GLU A 591 8.14 -3.88 12.51
CA GLU A 591 6.90 -3.16 12.25
C GLU A 591 6.53 -3.21 10.76
N GLU A 592 7.50 -3.01 9.85
CA GLU A 592 7.28 -3.12 8.41
C GLU A 592 6.86 -4.54 8.02
N LEU A 593 7.54 -5.55 8.55
CA LEU A 593 7.23 -6.96 8.29
C LEU A 593 5.85 -7.34 8.83
N LEU A 594 5.48 -6.87 10.02
CA LEU A 594 4.16 -7.06 10.60
C LEU A 594 3.07 -6.37 9.77
N GLN A 595 3.33 -5.14 9.32
CA GLN A 595 2.43 -4.40 8.43
C GLN A 595 2.22 -5.16 7.11
N ILE A 596 3.29 -5.68 6.50
CA ILE A 596 3.22 -6.50 5.28
C ILE A 596 2.41 -7.78 5.52
N TYR A 597 2.68 -8.49 6.62
CA TYR A 597 1.97 -9.71 6.98
C TYR A 597 0.47 -9.47 7.12
N ASN A 598 0.09 -8.45 7.91
CA ASN A 598 -1.31 -8.11 8.16
C ASN A 598 -2.01 -7.56 6.91
N HIS A 599 -1.36 -6.64 6.17
CA HIS A 599 -1.94 -6.02 4.97
C HIS A 599 -2.18 -7.05 3.86
N SER A 600 -1.24 -8.00 3.68
CA SER A 600 -1.39 -9.08 2.71
C SER A 600 -2.37 -10.18 3.11
N GLU A 601 -2.80 -10.20 4.38
CA GLU A 601 -3.59 -11.30 4.96
C GLU A 601 -2.86 -12.64 4.85
N SER A 602 -1.55 -12.61 5.10
CA SER A 602 -0.75 -13.83 5.16
C SER A 602 -1.22 -14.73 6.30
N VAL A 603 -1.30 -16.03 6.04
CA VAL A 603 -1.85 -17.01 7.00
C VAL A 603 -0.75 -17.72 7.81
N ALA A 604 0.47 -17.72 7.30
CA ALA A 604 1.62 -18.40 7.87
C ALA A 604 2.94 -17.76 7.41
N LEU A 605 4.05 -18.20 8.00
CA LEU A 605 5.39 -17.65 7.79
C LEU A 605 6.35 -18.71 7.25
N VAL A 606 7.18 -18.30 6.29
CA VAL A 606 8.44 -18.95 5.93
C VAL A 606 9.54 -17.94 6.22
N VAL A 607 10.48 -18.26 7.11
CA VAL A 607 11.50 -17.33 7.58
C VAL A 607 12.89 -17.92 7.41
N ASP A 608 13.88 -17.04 7.27
CA ASP A 608 15.25 -17.44 6.94
C ASP A 608 15.85 -18.43 7.95
N ASP A 609 15.88 -18.07 9.23
CA ASP A 609 16.52 -18.85 10.28
C ASP A 609 15.90 -18.57 11.67
N PRO A 610 16.34 -19.27 12.75
CA PRO A 610 15.87 -19.00 14.10
C PRO A 610 16.18 -17.59 14.62
N VAL A 611 17.26 -16.95 14.15
CA VAL A 611 17.63 -15.59 14.58
C VAL A 611 16.58 -14.60 14.08
N MET A 612 16.21 -14.71 12.81
CA MET A 612 15.13 -13.93 12.20
C MET A 612 13.79 -14.19 12.91
N TYR A 613 13.46 -15.45 13.18
CA TYR A 613 12.22 -15.78 13.88
C TYR A 613 12.17 -15.19 15.29
N ASN A 614 13.22 -15.39 16.09
CA ASN A 614 13.31 -14.86 17.45
C ASN A 614 13.18 -13.33 17.49
N ARG A 615 13.65 -12.62 16.45
CA ARG A 615 13.54 -11.17 16.35
C ARG A 615 12.09 -10.70 16.15
N ILE A 616 11.24 -11.50 15.49
CA ILE A 616 9.86 -11.11 15.17
C ILE A 616 8.82 -11.77 16.10
N SER A 617 9.17 -12.86 16.79
CA SER A 617 8.24 -13.75 17.48
C SER A 617 7.39 -13.06 18.55
N GLU A 618 7.97 -12.19 19.38
CA GLU A 618 7.25 -11.45 20.42
C GLU A 618 6.18 -10.52 19.83
N THR A 619 6.56 -9.75 18.81
CA THR A 619 5.65 -8.79 18.16
C THR A 619 4.56 -9.50 17.37
N PHE A 620 4.92 -10.57 16.64
CA PHE A 620 3.94 -11.33 15.86
C PHE A 620 3.00 -12.12 16.77
N GLY A 621 3.51 -12.76 17.82
CA GLY A 621 2.70 -13.53 18.76
C GLY A 621 1.67 -12.69 19.53
N SER A 622 1.95 -11.39 19.73
CA SER A 622 1.03 -10.46 20.41
C SER A 622 0.01 -9.79 19.49
N GLN A 623 0.27 -9.70 18.18
CA GLN A 623 -0.55 -8.89 17.25
C GLN A 623 -1.19 -9.68 16.10
N THR A 624 -0.83 -10.96 15.92
CA THR A 624 -1.31 -11.78 14.80
C THR A 624 -1.47 -13.25 15.18
N THR A 625 -2.26 -13.99 14.40
CA THR A 625 -2.38 -15.44 14.49
C THR A 625 -1.66 -16.08 13.29
N VAL A 626 -0.55 -16.76 13.57
CA VAL A 626 0.23 -17.50 12.57
C VAL A 626 -0.16 -18.98 12.64
N ARG A 627 -0.58 -19.58 11.51
CA ARG A 627 -1.01 -20.99 11.49
C ARG A 627 0.13 -21.98 11.61
N PHE A 628 1.26 -21.69 10.99
CA PHE A 628 2.49 -22.48 11.06
C PHE A 628 3.67 -21.63 10.63
N ILE A 629 4.87 -22.08 10.99
CA ILE A 629 6.14 -21.45 10.63
C ILE A 629 7.04 -22.49 9.96
N VAL A 630 7.72 -22.10 8.88
CA VAL A 630 8.77 -22.91 8.24
C VAL A 630 10.09 -22.18 8.37
N LEU A 631 11.10 -22.84 8.94
CA LEU A 631 12.47 -22.35 9.01
C LEU A 631 13.26 -22.86 7.81
N LEU A 632 13.84 -21.96 7.00
CA LEU A 632 14.67 -22.35 5.86
C LEU A 632 16.01 -22.91 6.31
N TRP A 633 16.65 -22.28 7.28
CA TRP A 633 17.97 -22.63 7.79
C TRP A 633 17.95 -22.79 9.31
N GLY A 634 19.01 -23.41 9.85
CA GLY A 634 19.18 -23.60 11.29
C GLY A 634 18.30 -24.68 11.92
N GLU A 635 18.57 -24.94 13.20
CA GLU A 635 17.89 -25.96 14.01
C GLU A 635 16.83 -25.34 14.93
N LYS A 636 15.71 -26.05 15.12
CA LYS A 636 14.59 -25.58 15.95
C LYS A 636 14.98 -25.30 17.41
N THR A 637 16.00 -25.99 17.92
CA THR A 637 16.48 -25.85 19.30
C THR A 637 17.02 -24.45 19.62
N ASN A 638 17.33 -23.65 18.59
CA ASN A 638 17.86 -22.29 18.75
C ASN A 638 16.74 -21.23 18.87
N ILE A 639 15.48 -21.64 18.87
CA ILE A 639 14.34 -20.75 19.11
C ILE A 639 14.21 -20.49 20.62
N ILE A 640 14.08 -19.22 21.00
CA ILE A 640 13.93 -18.83 22.40
C ILE A 640 12.45 -18.97 22.78
N ASN A 641 12.15 -19.94 23.66
CA ASN A 641 10.79 -20.28 24.10
C ASN A 641 10.25 -19.29 25.14
N GLU A 642 10.05 -18.03 24.76
CA GLU A 642 9.39 -17.05 25.62
C GLU A 642 8.04 -16.63 25.01
N ALA A 643 6.98 -17.24 25.54
CA ALA A 643 5.60 -16.72 25.57
C ALA A 643 4.68 -16.75 24.33
N ALA A 644 4.89 -17.61 23.32
CA ALA A 644 3.88 -17.80 22.25
C ALA A 644 3.05 -19.10 22.44
N PRO A 645 1.72 -19.11 22.16
CA PRO A 645 0.91 -20.33 22.10
C PRO A 645 1.49 -21.32 21.07
N GLU A 646 1.17 -22.62 21.18
CA GLU A 646 1.70 -23.75 20.39
C GLU A 646 1.53 -23.61 18.85
N VAL A 647 2.24 -22.69 18.21
CA VAL A 647 2.29 -22.58 16.74
C VAL A 647 3.20 -23.69 16.21
N PRO A 648 2.74 -24.55 15.30
CA PRO A 648 3.59 -25.57 14.67
C PRO A 648 4.76 -24.95 13.91
N ILE A 649 5.97 -25.33 14.27
CA ILE A 649 7.20 -24.92 13.59
C ILE A 649 7.78 -26.15 12.89
N TYR A 650 8.03 -26.02 11.58
CA TYR A 650 8.63 -27.05 10.74
C TYR A 650 10.02 -26.62 10.29
N SER A 651 11.00 -27.52 10.35
CA SER A 651 12.27 -27.28 9.68
C SER A 651 12.12 -27.55 8.19
N TYR A 652 12.97 -26.94 7.37
CA TYR A 652 13.02 -27.20 5.93
C TYR A 652 13.08 -28.70 5.61
N LYS A 653 13.93 -29.45 6.33
CA LYS A 653 14.09 -30.91 6.12
C LYS A 653 12.82 -31.69 6.42
N GLU A 654 12.14 -31.40 7.54
CA GLU A 654 10.88 -32.07 7.86
C GLU A 654 9.81 -31.81 6.80
N LEU A 655 9.74 -30.57 6.29
CA LEU A 655 8.78 -30.22 5.25
C LEU A 655 9.04 -30.98 3.94
N ILE A 656 10.32 -31.06 3.53
CA ILE A 656 10.75 -31.86 2.37
C ILE A 656 10.41 -33.35 2.58
N ASP A 657 10.66 -33.89 3.77
CA ASP A 657 10.38 -35.29 4.09
C ASP A 657 8.88 -35.60 4.07
N LEU A 658 8.05 -34.73 4.63
CA LEU A 658 6.58 -34.82 4.58
C LEU A 658 6.08 -34.81 3.13
N GLY A 659 6.59 -33.88 2.31
CA GLY A 659 6.22 -33.79 0.92
C GLY A 659 6.63 -35.01 0.10
N ARG A 660 7.85 -35.52 0.30
CA ARG A 660 8.35 -36.73 -0.35
C ARG A 660 7.47 -37.95 -0.03
N GLN A 661 7.14 -38.15 1.25
CA GLN A 661 6.28 -39.25 1.69
C GLN A 661 4.86 -39.15 1.09
N SER A 662 4.28 -37.95 1.07
CA SER A 662 2.96 -37.73 0.45
C SER A 662 2.98 -38.00 -1.06
N ARG A 663 4.01 -37.52 -1.78
CA ARG A 663 4.17 -37.77 -3.22
C ARG A 663 4.31 -39.26 -3.53
N GLU A 664 5.08 -39.99 -2.72
CA GLU A 664 5.23 -41.44 -2.87
C GLU A 664 3.89 -42.16 -2.66
N ALA A 665 3.13 -41.78 -1.63
CA ALA A 665 1.79 -42.31 -1.38
C ALA A 665 0.82 -42.03 -2.54
N LEU A 666 0.82 -40.82 -3.11
CA LEU A 666 -0.02 -40.44 -4.24
C LEU A 666 0.34 -41.19 -5.54
N ARG A 667 1.63 -41.48 -5.77
CA ARG A 667 2.09 -42.26 -6.92
C ARG A 667 1.61 -43.71 -6.88
N HIS A 668 1.60 -44.32 -5.69
CA HIS A 668 1.30 -45.75 -5.53
C HIS A 668 -0.17 -46.07 -5.20
N SER A 669 -1.01 -45.07 -4.88
CA SER A 669 -2.41 -45.28 -4.50
C SER A 669 -3.38 -44.47 -5.36
N GLU A 670 -4.18 -45.16 -6.18
CA GLU A 670 -5.34 -44.55 -6.87
C GLU A 670 -6.37 -44.01 -5.87
N ASP A 671 -6.60 -44.71 -4.76
CA ASP A 671 -7.54 -44.29 -3.73
C ASP A 671 -7.09 -43.01 -3.02
N ALA A 672 -5.78 -42.75 -2.93
CA ALA A 672 -5.26 -41.48 -2.42
C ALA A 672 -5.49 -40.34 -3.42
N ARG A 673 -5.32 -40.59 -4.73
CA ARG A 673 -5.58 -39.59 -5.79
C ARG A 673 -7.06 -39.23 -5.92
N ARG A 674 -7.96 -40.20 -5.75
CA ARG A 674 -9.43 -40.00 -5.81
C ARG A 674 -9.98 -39.13 -4.67
N GLN A 675 -9.16 -38.77 -3.66
CA GLN A 675 -9.57 -37.87 -2.57
C GLN A 675 -9.52 -36.38 -2.96
N PHE A 676 -8.98 -36.04 -4.13
CA PHE A 676 -8.78 -34.66 -4.56
C PHE A 676 -9.49 -34.35 -5.87
N THR A 677 -10.01 -33.12 -5.98
CA THR A 677 -10.41 -32.52 -7.26
C THR A 677 -9.23 -31.70 -7.76
N TYR A 678 -8.77 -31.95 -8.97
CA TYR A 678 -7.59 -31.31 -9.53
C TYR A 678 -8.00 -30.10 -10.38
N GLU A 679 -7.41 -28.95 -10.10
CA GLU A 679 -7.63 -27.71 -10.85
C GLU A 679 -6.28 -27.16 -11.33
N THR A 680 -6.21 -26.75 -12.59
CA THR A 680 -4.98 -26.11 -13.11
C THR A 680 -4.91 -24.66 -12.65
N ILE A 681 -3.73 -24.23 -12.20
CA ILE A 681 -3.45 -22.81 -11.95
C ILE A 681 -3.50 -22.04 -13.29
N SER A 682 -4.15 -20.87 -13.31
CA SER A 682 -4.26 -20.01 -14.49
C SER A 682 -3.07 -19.05 -14.60
N SER A 683 -2.72 -18.65 -15.82
CA SER A 683 -1.67 -17.65 -16.04
C SER A 683 -2.02 -16.27 -15.48
N ASP A 684 -3.31 -15.94 -15.35
CA ASP A 684 -3.79 -14.66 -14.81
C ASP A 684 -3.97 -14.68 -13.27
N ASP A 685 -3.70 -15.81 -12.63
CA ASP A 685 -3.65 -15.93 -11.18
C ASP A 685 -2.45 -15.16 -10.63
N ILE A 686 -2.62 -14.56 -9.44
CA ILE A 686 -1.56 -13.83 -8.77
C ILE A 686 -0.52 -14.83 -8.28
N ALA A 687 0.72 -14.68 -8.72
CA ALA A 687 1.83 -15.51 -8.30
C ALA A 687 2.48 -14.96 -7.03
N THR A 688 2.64 -13.63 -6.95
CA THR A 688 3.35 -13.00 -5.84
C THR A 688 2.90 -11.56 -5.58
N LEU A 689 3.00 -11.16 -4.32
CA LEU A 689 2.95 -9.76 -3.89
C LEU A 689 4.37 -9.28 -3.57
N VAL A 690 4.84 -8.28 -4.31
CA VAL A 690 6.14 -7.64 -4.05
C VAL A 690 5.90 -6.26 -3.47
N TYR A 691 6.34 -6.03 -2.24
CA TYR A 691 6.16 -4.74 -1.58
C TYR A 691 7.23 -3.71 -1.98
N THR A 692 6.79 -2.54 -2.43
CA THR A 692 7.66 -1.40 -2.76
C THR A 692 7.43 -0.25 -1.79
N SER A 693 8.51 0.39 -1.33
CA SER A 693 8.43 1.61 -0.52
C SER A 693 8.09 2.78 -1.44
N GLY A 694 6.82 3.21 -1.44
CA GLY A 694 6.38 4.40 -2.18
C GLY A 694 6.80 5.70 -1.49
N THR A 695 6.64 6.83 -2.19
CA THR A 695 6.88 8.19 -1.65
C THR A 695 5.98 8.57 -0.46
N THR A 696 5.00 7.73 -0.14
CA THR A 696 3.98 7.93 0.90
C THR A 696 4.30 7.24 2.23
N GLY A 697 5.50 6.67 2.39
CA GLY A 697 5.96 6.02 3.63
C GLY A 697 5.41 4.60 3.88
N ASN A 698 4.19 4.29 3.44
CA ASN A 698 3.59 2.95 3.56
C ASN A 698 3.96 2.04 2.36
N PRO A 699 4.44 0.80 2.60
CA PRO A 699 4.75 -0.16 1.53
C PRO A 699 3.50 -0.56 0.72
N LYS A 700 3.59 -0.56 -0.61
CA LYS A 700 2.51 -0.96 -1.51
C LYS A 700 2.76 -2.36 -2.06
N GLY A 701 1.80 -3.28 -1.94
CA GLY A 701 1.92 -4.64 -2.48
C GLY A 701 1.60 -4.69 -3.97
N VAL A 702 2.62 -4.81 -4.83
CA VAL A 702 2.47 -4.97 -6.28
C VAL A 702 1.99 -6.38 -6.60
N MET A 703 0.85 -6.52 -7.27
CA MET A 703 0.28 -7.82 -7.67
C MET A 703 0.86 -8.28 -9.02
N LEU A 704 1.74 -9.29 -8.97
CA LEU A 704 2.31 -9.90 -10.17
C LEU A 704 1.68 -11.26 -10.44
N THR A 705 1.15 -11.43 -11.64
CA THR A 705 0.58 -12.71 -12.12
C THR A 705 1.67 -13.61 -12.70
N HIS A 706 1.35 -14.90 -12.87
CA HIS A 706 2.24 -15.82 -13.57
C HIS A 706 2.57 -15.34 -14.98
N LYS A 707 1.57 -14.82 -15.72
CA LYS A 707 1.72 -14.25 -17.06
C LYS A 707 2.71 -13.08 -17.08
N ASN A 708 2.67 -12.20 -16.08
CA ASN A 708 3.59 -11.06 -16.02
C ASN A 708 5.05 -11.52 -15.91
N LEU A 709 5.32 -12.55 -15.08
CA LEU A 709 6.66 -13.10 -14.87
C LEU A 709 7.12 -13.96 -16.04
N LEU A 710 6.24 -14.80 -16.61
CA LEU A 710 6.52 -15.61 -17.79
C LEU A 710 6.88 -14.76 -19.02
N HIS A 711 6.31 -13.56 -19.14
CA HIS A 711 6.73 -12.61 -20.18
C HIS A 711 8.23 -12.28 -20.09
N GLN A 712 8.79 -12.11 -18.89
CA GLN A 712 10.23 -11.89 -18.75
C GLN A 712 11.04 -13.10 -19.15
N ILE A 713 10.65 -14.26 -18.62
CA ILE A 713 11.33 -15.54 -18.86
C ILE A 713 11.41 -15.82 -20.37
N ASN A 714 10.33 -15.52 -21.11
CA ASN A 714 10.27 -15.79 -22.55
C ASN A 714 11.03 -14.78 -23.43
N ASN A 715 11.37 -13.59 -22.92
CA ASN A 715 11.85 -12.48 -23.77
C ASN A 715 13.22 -11.91 -23.39
N LEU A 716 13.83 -12.34 -22.28
CA LEU A 716 15.15 -11.85 -21.85
C LEU A 716 16.33 -12.43 -22.67
N TRP A 717 16.11 -13.48 -23.47
CA TRP A 717 17.16 -14.13 -24.28
C TRP A 717 17.80 -13.20 -25.32
N ASP A 718 17.06 -12.21 -25.82
CA ASP A 718 17.60 -11.21 -26.77
C ASP A 718 18.66 -10.29 -26.12
N ILE A 719 18.62 -10.16 -24.80
CA ILE A 719 19.53 -9.33 -24.00
C ILE A 719 20.68 -10.18 -23.48
N VAL A 720 20.35 -11.34 -22.93
CA VAL A 720 21.30 -12.29 -22.34
C VAL A 720 21.18 -13.59 -23.14
N PRO A 721 21.92 -13.75 -24.25
CA PRO A 721 21.91 -14.97 -25.05
C PRO A 721 22.74 -16.06 -24.35
N ALA A 722 22.24 -16.49 -23.20
CA ALA A 722 22.85 -17.46 -22.32
C ALA A 722 22.78 -18.85 -22.97
N VAL A 723 23.81 -19.66 -22.78
CA VAL A 723 23.87 -21.03 -23.28
C VAL A 723 24.15 -22.02 -22.14
N PRO A 724 23.72 -23.28 -22.25
CA PRO A 724 23.94 -24.26 -21.21
C PRO A 724 25.42 -24.36 -20.80
N GLY A 725 25.69 -24.22 -19.51
CA GLY A 725 27.04 -24.22 -18.94
C GLY A 725 27.73 -22.88 -18.79
N ASP A 726 27.10 -21.79 -19.22
CA ASP A 726 27.47 -20.49 -18.69
C ASP A 726 27.25 -20.47 -17.16
N ARG A 727 27.97 -19.55 -16.50
CA ARG A 727 27.90 -19.33 -15.06
C ARG A 727 27.39 -17.94 -14.77
N PHE A 728 26.50 -17.86 -13.80
CA PHE A 728 25.89 -16.63 -13.33
C PHE A 728 26.16 -16.47 -11.83
N LEU A 729 26.58 -15.28 -11.42
CA LEU A 729 26.89 -14.98 -10.01
C LEU A 729 25.80 -14.08 -9.43
N SER A 730 25.03 -14.60 -8.46
CA SER A 730 23.92 -13.91 -7.81
C SER A 730 24.30 -13.34 -6.46
N MET A 731 24.01 -12.05 -6.28
CA MET A 731 24.25 -11.33 -5.03
C MET A 731 23.06 -10.47 -4.60
N LEU A 732 22.14 -10.21 -5.52
CA LEU A 732 21.02 -9.34 -5.25
C LEU A 732 19.94 -10.10 -4.49
N PRO A 733 19.08 -9.41 -3.74
CA PRO A 733 18.02 -10.09 -3.01
C PRO A 733 16.92 -10.58 -3.97
N PRO A 734 16.54 -11.87 -3.93
CA PRO A 734 15.54 -12.44 -4.84
C PRO A 734 14.09 -12.11 -4.43
N TRP A 735 13.89 -11.50 -3.25
CA TRP A 735 12.63 -10.83 -2.92
C TRP A 735 12.41 -9.53 -3.71
N HIS A 736 13.44 -9.00 -4.38
CA HIS A 736 13.33 -7.92 -5.35
C HIS A 736 13.03 -8.49 -6.74
N ALA A 737 12.10 -7.89 -7.49
CA ALA A 737 11.65 -8.43 -8.78
C ALA A 737 12.78 -8.58 -9.82
N TYR A 738 13.85 -7.78 -9.72
CA TYR A 738 14.93 -7.74 -10.71
C TYR A 738 15.77 -9.01 -10.71
N GLU A 739 16.33 -9.38 -9.56
CA GLU A 739 17.08 -10.64 -9.45
C GLU A 739 16.18 -11.82 -9.78
N ARG A 740 14.98 -11.83 -9.20
CA ARG A 740 13.99 -12.90 -9.38
C ARG A 740 13.68 -13.22 -10.83
N ALA A 741 13.35 -12.20 -11.64
CA ALA A 741 13.02 -12.40 -13.05
C ALA A 741 14.24 -12.93 -13.84
N CYS A 742 15.44 -12.46 -13.49
CA CYS A 742 16.67 -12.92 -14.11
C CYS A 742 16.99 -14.37 -13.75
N GLU A 743 16.85 -14.76 -12.49
CA GLU A 743 17.03 -16.13 -12.02
C GLU A 743 16.12 -17.09 -12.79
N TYR A 744 14.81 -16.82 -12.84
CA TYR A 744 13.89 -17.67 -13.57
C TYR A 744 14.28 -17.81 -15.04
N PHE A 745 14.66 -16.71 -15.68
CA PHE A 745 15.12 -16.73 -17.07
C PHE A 745 16.35 -17.61 -17.27
N ILE A 746 17.41 -17.43 -16.47
CA ILE A 746 18.66 -18.17 -16.68
C ILE A 746 18.49 -19.68 -16.45
N PHE A 747 17.63 -20.09 -15.51
CA PHE A 747 17.39 -21.52 -15.27
C PHE A 747 16.77 -22.21 -16.48
N THR A 748 15.96 -21.51 -17.29
CA THR A 748 15.42 -22.08 -18.53
C THR A 748 16.46 -22.33 -19.63
N HIS A 749 17.70 -21.85 -19.44
CA HIS A 749 18.80 -21.95 -20.40
C HIS A 749 19.95 -22.85 -19.92
N GLY A 750 19.76 -23.63 -18.85
CA GLY A 750 20.76 -24.61 -18.38
C GLY A 750 22.02 -23.98 -17.77
N ILE A 751 21.86 -22.78 -17.20
CA ILE A 751 22.90 -21.97 -16.58
C ILE A 751 23.20 -22.47 -15.17
N GLU A 752 24.46 -22.43 -14.78
CA GLU A 752 24.87 -22.69 -13.39
C GLU A 752 24.83 -21.38 -12.60
N HIS A 753 23.97 -21.33 -11.59
CA HIS A 753 23.75 -20.19 -10.71
C HIS A 753 24.57 -20.33 -9.42
N VAL A 754 25.41 -19.34 -9.11
CA VAL A 754 26.28 -19.36 -7.94
C VAL A 754 25.86 -18.25 -6.98
N TYR A 755 25.46 -18.60 -5.76
CA TYR A 755 25.10 -17.64 -4.71
C TYR A 755 26.36 -17.01 -4.08
N THR A 756 26.34 -15.69 -3.91
CA THR A 756 27.38 -14.93 -3.23
C THR A 756 26.79 -13.77 -2.44
N SER A 757 27.65 -12.97 -1.81
CA SER A 757 27.32 -11.76 -1.08
C SER A 757 28.26 -10.62 -1.46
N VAL A 758 27.89 -9.38 -1.13
CA VAL A 758 28.76 -8.20 -1.34
C VAL A 758 30.13 -8.39 -0.67
N LYS A 759 30.17 -9.04 0.50
CA LYS A 759 31.40 -9.34 1.24
C LYS A 759 32.34 -10.27 0.46
N ASN A 760 31.78 -11.30 -0.18
CA ASN A 760 32.55 -12.36 -0.83
C ASN A 760 32.78 -12.09 -2.34
N LEU A 761 32.07 -11.11 -2.91
CA LEU A 761 32.02 -10.84 -4.35
C LEU A 761 33.39 -10.81 -5.02
N ARG A 762 34.36 -10.09 -4.43
CA ARG A 762 35.70 -9.94 -5.03
C ARG A 762 36.42 -11.28 -5.20
N ASP A 763 36.32 -12.14 -4.19
CA ASP A 763 37.01 -13.43 -4.19
C ASP A 763 36.25 -14.43 -5.06
N ASP A 764 34.92 -14.36 -5.08
CA ASP A 764 34.07 -15.21 -5.90
C ASP A 764 34.13 -14.88 -7.39
N LEU A 765 34.25 -13.61 -7.77
CA LEU A 765 34.55 -13.21 -9.14
C LEU A 765 35.83 -13.88 -9.65
N ARG A 766 36.86 -13.97 -8.79
CA ARG A 766 38.13 -14.63 -9.13
C ARG A 766 38.00 -16.14 -9.17
N ARG A 767 37.31 -16.73 -8.17
CA ARG A 767 37.15 -18.16 -8.01
C ARG A 767 36.28 -18.78 -9.09
N TYR A 768 35.12 -18.18 -9.36
CA TYR A 768 34.12 -18.74 -10.26
C TYR A 768 34.19 -18.19 -11.68
N GLN A 769 34.85 -17.05 -11.93
CA GLN A 769 34.99 -16.45 -13.28
C GLN A 769 33.67 -16.50 -14.07
N PRO A 770 32.62 -15.79 -13.62
CA PRO A 770 31.29 -15.90 -14.20
C PRO A 770 31.22 -15.38 -15.64
N HIS A 771 30.32 -15.94 -16.43
CA HIS A 771 30.05 -15.45 -17.78
C HIS A 771 29.21 -14.18 -17.73
N TYR A 772 28.21 -14.18 -16.86
CA TYR A 772 27.30 -13.07 -16.63
C TYR A 772 27.28 -12.67 -15.16
N VAL A 773 27.16 -11.37 -14.93
CA VAL A 773 26.91 -10.80 -13.60
C VAL A 773 25.77 -9.80 -13.77
N ILE A 774 24.63 -10.04 -13.15
CA ILE A 774 23.57 -9.03 -13.04
C ILE A 774 23.77 -8.32 -11.71
N SER A 775 23.78 -6.99 -11.76
CA SER A 775 23.99 -6.19 -10.56
C SER A 775 23.48 -4.77 -10.73
N VAL A 776 23.64 -3.98 -9.67
CA VAL A 776 23.31 -2.55 -9.62
C VAL A 776 24.51 -1.69 -9.99
N PRO A 777 24.32 -0.43 -10.45
CA PRO A 777 25.42 0.48 -10.80
C PRO A 777 26.54 0.57 -9.76
N LEU A 778 26.19 0.58 -8.46
CA LEU A 778 27.17 0.68 -7.37
C LEU A 778 28.24 -0.43 -7.40
N VAL A 779 27.90 -1.63 -7.85
CA VAL A 779 28.88 -2.72 -7.96
C VAL A 779 29.90 -2.43 -9.05
N TYR A 780 29.47 -1.90 -10.18
CA TYR A 780 30.36 -1.46 -11.26
C TYR A 780 31.22 -0.26 -10.85
N GLU A 781 30.66 0.68 -10.09
CA GLU A 781 31.41 1.80 -9.49
C GLU A 781 32.47 1.32 -8.49
N THR A 782 32.13 0.33 -7.66
CA THR A 782 33.06 -0.27 -6.71
C THR A 782 34.20 -0.99 -7.43
N LEU A 783 33.89 -1.77 -8.48
CA LEU A 783 34.89 -2.41 -9.33
C LEU A 783 35.79 -1.38 -10.02
N TYR A 784 35.20 -0.34 -10.61
CA TYR A 784 35.93 0.78 -11.20
C TYR A 784 36.89 1.42 -10.19
N SER A 785 36.39 1.76 -9.01
CA SER A 785 37.18 2.42 -7.95
C SER A 785 38.33 1.54 -7.47
N ALA A 786 38.09 0.23 -7.32
CA ALA A 786 39.14 -0.72 -6.96
C ALA A 786 40.25 -0.80 -8.04
N ILE A 787 39.88 -0.81 -9.32
CA ILE A 787 40.83 -0.81 -10.43
C ILE A 787 41.61 0.51 -10.48
N GLN A 788 40.94 1.65 -10.31
CA GLN A 788 41.59 2.96 -10.24
C GLN A 788 42.57 3.05 -9.08
N LYS A 789 42.20 2.57 -7.88
CA LYS A 789 43.09 2.51 -6.71
C LYS A 789 44.33 1.66 -7.02
N GLN A 790 44.16 0.50 -7.64
CA GLN A 790 45.28 -0.37 -8.05
C GLN A 790 46.21 0.28 -9.09
N ILE A 791 45.67 1.05 -10.04
CA ILE A 791 46.49 1.81 -11.00
C ILE A 791 47.25 2.92 -10.30
N ARG A 792 46.61 3.66 -9.38
CA ARG A 792 47.20 4.79 -8.66
C ARG A 792 48.31 4.37 -7.70
N THR A 793 48.20 3.21 -7.06
CA THR A 793 49.21 2.66 -6.13
C THR A 793 50.34 1.93 -6.84
N SER A 794 50.26 1.73 -8.16
CA SER A 794 51.34 1.13 -8.95
C SER A 794 52.53 2.08 -9.13
N SER A 795 53.72 1.52 -9.42
CA SER A 795 54.94 2.29 -9.73
C SER A 795 54.69 3.38 -10.79
N ALA A 796 55.38 4.52 -10.70
CA ALA A 796 55.19 5.67 -11.60
C ALA A 796 55.15 5.31 -13.10
N VAL A 797 56.04 4.41 -13.56
CA VAL A 797 56.08 3.94 -14.95
C VAL A 797 54.81 3.16 -15.32
N ARG A 798 54.38 2.21 -14.48
CA ARG A 798 53.14 1.43 -14.71
C ARG A 798 51.90 2.32 -14.72
N LYS A 799 51.84 3.31 -13.82
CA LYS A 799 50.76 4.30 -13.76
C LYS A 799 50.71 5.14 -15.05
N LEU A 800 51.85 5.66 -15.51
CA LEU A 800 51.93 6.45 -16.74
C LEU A 800 51.47 5.65 -17.96
N VAL A 801 51.96 4.40 -18.10
CA VAL A 801 51.58 3.51 -19.20
C VAL A 801 50.08 3.18 -19.17
N ALA A 802 49.52 2.87 -18.00
CA ALA A 802 48.10 2.57 -17.85
C ALA A 802 47.21 3.77 -18.23
N LEU A 803 47.54 4.98 -17.76
CA LEU A 803 46.78 6.20 -18.07
C LEU A 803 46.88 6.57 -19.56
N LEU A 804 48.06 6.44 -20.16
CA LEU A 804 48.25 6.68 -21.59
C LEU A 804 47.40 5.72 -22.43
N PHE A 805 47.44 4.42 -22.11
CA PHE A 805 46.64 3.42 -22.81
C PHE A 805 45.13 3.62 -22.61
N LEU A 806 44.67 4.00 -21.42
CA LEU A 806 43.26 4.35 -21.21
C LEU A 806 42.83 5.54 -22.08
N ASN A 807 43.62 6.61 -22.14
CA ASN A 807 43.32 7.77 -23.00
C ASN A 807 43.27 7.40 -24.49
N ILE A 808 44.18 6.54 -24.95
CA ILE A 808 44.16 6.02 -26.33
C ILE A 808 42.89 5.21 -26.57
N SER A 809 42.54 4.30 -25.65
CA SER A 809 41.34 3.46 -25.77
C SER A 809 40.05 4.27 -25.74
N PHE A 810 39.95 5.33 -24.92
CA PHE A 810 38.79 6.23 -24.94
C PHE A 810 38.59 6.88 -26.31
N LYS A 811 39.66 7.45 -26.90
CA LYS A 811 39.61 8.06 -28.24
C LYS A 811 39.29 7.02 -29.32
N TYR A 812 39.87 5.83 -29.22
CA TYR A 812 39.59 4.73 -30.15
C TYR A 812 38.12 4.31 -30.09
N MET A 813 37.55 4.12 -28.89
CA MET A 813 36.16 3.72 -28.73
C MET A 813 35.18 4.83 -29.14
N GLU A 814 35.52 6.11 -28.91
CA GLU A 814 34.75 7.24 -29.42
C GLU A 814 34.70 7.27 -30.95
N ALA A 815 35.85 7.19 -31.61
CA ALA A 815 35.90 7.09 -33.07
C ALA A 815 35.13 5.86 -33.57
N ARG A 816 35.22 4.74 -32.84
CA ARG A 816 34.49 3.52 -33.15
C ARG A 816 32.98 3.69 -33.13
N ARG A 817 32.42 4.31 -32.08
CA ARG A 817 30.98 4.59 -32.00
C ARG A 817 30.50 5.47 -33.14
N ILE A 818 31.28 6.48 -33.53
CA ILE A 818 30.93 7.39 -34.62
C ILE A 818 30.83 6.61 -35.95
N TYR A 819 31.85 5.84 -36.32
CA TYR A 819 31.80 5.11 -37.60
C TYR A 819 30.82 3.94 -37.56
N GLU A 820 30.58 3.29 -36.40
CA GLU A 820 29.53 2.26 -36.25
C GLU A 820 28.12 2.87 -36.25
N GLY A 821 27.99 4.17 -35.99
CA GLY A 821 26.71 4.88 -36.02
C GLY A 821 25.90 4.77 -34.73
N LYS A 822 26.57 4.56 -33.60
CA LYS A 822 25.97 4.30 -32.27
C LYS A 822 26.01 5.53 -31.35
N CYS A 823 25.98 6.74 -31.91
CA CYS A 823 25.88 7.97 -31.12
C CYS A 823 24.41 8.34 -30.90
N LEU A 824 24.09 8.91 -29.74
CA LEU A 824 22.77 9.45 -29.46
C LEU A 824 22.57 10.82 -30.12
N THR A 825 21.35 11.15 -30.50
CA THR A 825 20.96 12.47 -30.99
C THR A 825 19.49 12.75 -30.65
N ARG A 826 19.17 14.01 -30.39
CA ARG A 826 17.77 14.48 -30.21
C ARG A 826 17.23 15.17 -31.45
N ASN A 827 18.08 15.45 -32.44
CA ASN A 827 17.68 16.17 -33.65
C ASN A 827 16.85 15.25 -34.54
N LEU A 828 15.70 15.74 -34.97
CA LEU A 828 14.83 15.05 -35.94
C LEU A 828 15.39 15.12 -37.36
N GLU A 829 16.14 16.18 -37.68
CA GLU A 829 16.73 16.37 -38.99
C GLU A 829 17.93 15.45 -39.21
N GLN A 830 17.91 14.71 -40.32
CA GLN A 830 19.03 13.87 -40.70
C GLN A 830 20.21 14.71 -41.17
N PRO A 831 21.45 14.33 -40.80
CA PRO A 831 22.64 15.00 -41.32
C PRO A 831 22.71 14.88 -42.85
N SER A 832 23.33 15.86 -43.50
CA SER A 832 23.58 15.83 -44.94
C SER A 832 24.41 14.60 -45.34
N HIS A 833 24.29 14.15 -46.60
CA HIS A 833 25.08 13.00 -47.08
C HIS A 833 26.58 13.24 -46.96
N LEU A 834 27.04 14.44 -47.34
CA LEU A 834 28.45 14.82 -47.31
C LEU A 834 29.02 14.82 -45.90
N SER A 835 28.32 15.44 -44.94
CA SER A 835 28.78 15.45 -43.53
C SER A 835 28.80 14.05 -42.92
N ALA A 836 27.80 13.21 -43.22
CA ALA A 836 27.75 11.83 -42.75
C ALA A 836 28.92 10.98 -43.30
N VAL A 837 29.25 11.13 -44.59
CA VAL A 837 30.38 10.43 -45.22
C VAL A 837 31.71 10.92 -44.65
N PHE A 838 31.87 12.23 -44.48
CA PHE A 838 33.07 12.83 -43.88
C PHE A 838 33.31 12.32 -42.46
N ASP A 839 32.30 12.39 -41.59
CA ASP A 839 32.37 11.91 -40.20
C ASP A 839 32.75 10.42 -40.15
N TRP A 840 32.17 9.61 -41.03
CA TRP A 840 32.44 8.18 -41.09
C TRP A 840 33.87 7.89 -41.55
N LEU A 841 34.36 8.57 -42.62
CA LEU A 841 35.72 8.40 -43.13
C LEU A 841 36.76 8.84 -42.11
N TRP A 842 36.55 10.01 -41.50
CA TRP A 842 37.40 10.53 -40.44
C TRP A 842 37.49 9.56 -39.26
N ALA A 843 36.34 9.15 -38.72
CA ALA A 843 36.29 8.27 -37.57
C ALA A 843 36.87 6.87 -37.86
N ARG A 844 36.63 6.33 -39.06
CA ARG A 844 37.24 5.06 -39.49
C ARG A 844 38.77 5.18 -39.59
N THR A 845 39.28 6.29 -40.11
CA THR A 845 40.72 6.54 -40.22
C THR A 845 41.37 6.66 -38.85
N VAL A 846 40.79 7.46 -37.94
CA VAL A 846 41.26 7.59 -36.55
C VAL A 846 41.24 6.24 -35.84
N SER A 847 40.18 5.45 -36.00
CA SER A 847 40.08 4.13 -35.39
C SER A 847 41.14 3.17 -35.92
N LEU A 848 41.44 3.17 -37.22
CA LEU A 848 42.51 2.37 -37.82
C LEU A 848 43.90 2.73 -37.28
N ILE A 849 44.17 4.03 -37.09
CA ILE A 849 45.45 4.51 -36.55
C ILE A 849 45.63 4.11 -35.08
N LEU A 850 44.57 4.21 -34.27
CA LEU A 850 44.63 3.91 -32.84
C LEU A 850 44.50 2.41 -32.52
N TRP A 851 44.00 1.59 -33.45
CA TRP A 851 43.76 0.16 -33.25
C TRP A 851 44.99 -0.63 -32.77
N PRO A 852 46.20 -0.50 -33.35
CA PRO A 852 47.38 -1.24 -32.89
C PRO A 852 47.75 -0.90 -31.44
N LEU A 853 47.61 0.36 -31.04
CA LEU A 853 47.91 0.82 -29.69
C LEU A 853 46.86 0.32 -28.68
N HIS A 854 45.58 0.30 -29.07
CA HIS A 854 44.51 -0.31 -28.26
C HIS A 854 44.70 -1.83 -28.13
N ALA A 855 45.10 -2.53 -29.20
CA ALA A 855 45.42 -3.96 -29.17
C ALA A 855 46.61 -4.26 -28.23
N LEU A 856 47.63 -3.40 -28.23
CA LEU A 856 48.75 -3.47 -27.30
C LEU A 856 48.30 -3.26 -25.84
N ALA A 857 47.46 -2.24 -25.59
CA ALA A 857 46.86 -1.99 -24.29
C ALA A 857 46.07 -3.20 -23.76
N LYS A 858 45.28 -3.84 -24.64
CA LYS A 858 44.53 -5.06 -24.33
C LYS A 858 45.45 -6.18 -23.85
N LYS A 859 46.55 -6.42 -24.55
CA LYS A 859 47.50 -7.51 -24.23
C LYS A 859 48.27 -7.27 -22.94
N ILE A 860 48.73 -6.04 -22.68
CA ILE A 860 49.64 -5.74 -21.57
C ILE A 860 48.89 -5.41 -20.27
N VAL A 861 47.84 -4.58 -20.36
CA VAL A 861 47.15 -4.03 -19.20
C VAL A 861 45.79 -4.71 -19.01
N TYR A 862 44.93 -4.69 -20.03
CA TYR A 862 43.53 -5.09 -19.83
C TYR A 862 43.36 -6.59 -19.59
N THR A 863 44.22 -7.45 -20.15
CA THR A 863 44.18 -8.91 -19.88
C THR A 863 44.35 -9.22 -18.39
N LYS A 864 45.20 -8.46 -17.67
CA LYS A 864 45.37 -8.61 -16.22
C LYS A 864 44.15 -8.12 -15.44
N ILE A 865 43.55 -7.02 -15.89
CA ILE A 865 42.30 -6.50 -15.33
C ILE A 865 41.17 -7.51 -15.54
N HIS A 866 41.04 -8.08 -16.74
CA HIS A 866 40.05 -9.10 -17.08
C HIS A 866 40.19 -10.34 -16.20
N SER A 867 41.42 -10.84 -16.01
CA SER A 867 41.64 -11.98 -15.09
C SER A 867 41.25 -11.69 -13.64
N ALA A 868 41.31 -10.43 -13.22
CA ALA A 868 40.95 -10.01 -11.86
C ALA A 868 39.45 -9.78 -11.66
N ILE A 869 38.73 -9.32 -12.71
CA ILE A 869 37.27 -9.11 -12.70
C ILE A 869 36.52 -10.41 -12.98
N GLY A 870 37.05 -11.25 -13.87
CA GLY A 870 36.53 -12.59 -14.17
C GLY A 870 35.23 -12.67 -14.96
N ILE A 871 34.71 -11.55 -15.48
CA ILE A 871 33.49 -11.51 -16.31
C ILE A 871 33.86 -11.74 -17.77
N SER A 872 33.35 -12.82 -18.39
CA SER A 872 33.76 -13.22 -19.75
C SER A 872 32.78 -12.84 -20.87
N LYS A 873 31.47 -12.68 -20.60
CA LYS A 873 30.48 -12.25 -21.61
C LYS A 873 29.97 -10.83 -21.36
N ALA A 874 29.20 -10.60 -20.31
CA ALA A 874 28.67 -9.27 -20.00
C ALA A 874 28.28 -9.09 -18.52
N GLY A 875 28.48 -7.87 -18.02
CA GLY A 875 27.77 -7.38 -16.85
C GLY A 875 26.44 -6.74 -17.27
N ILE A 876 25.36 -7.01 -16.56
CA ILE A 876 24.07 -6.35 -16.76
C ILE A 876 23.84 -5.42 -15.57
N SER A 877 23.66 -4.14 -15.84
CA SER A 877 23.37 -3.09 -14.85
C SER A 877 21.89 -2.75 -14.89
N GLY A 878 21.25 -2.65 -13.72
CA GLY A 878 19.84 -2.26 -13.59
C GLY A 878 19.52 -1.85 -12.15
N GLY A 879 18.27 -1.46 -11.89
CA GLY A 879 17.84 -1.00 -10.55
C GLY A 879 18.33 0.39 -10.14
N GLY A 880 19.09 1.07 -11.01
CA GLY A 880 19.57 2.45 -10.85
C GLY A 880 20.20 2.99 -12.14
N SER A 881 20.56 4.27 -12.15
CA SER A 881 21.23 4.92 -13.30
C SER A 881 22.71 4.55 -13.36
N LEU A 882 23.19 4.15 -14.54
CA LEU A 882 24.60 3.85 -14.79
C LEU A 882 25.34 5.11 -15.28
N ALA A 883 26.29 5.58 -14.48
CA ALA A 883 27.02 6.81 -14.79
C ALA A 883 27.81 6.69 -16.13
N PRO A 884 27.78 7.72 -17.01
CA PRO A 884 28.41 7.64 -18.34
C PRO A 884 29.93 7.39 -18.33
N HIS A 885 30.62 7.81 -17.29
CA HIS A 885 32.07 7.62 -17.18
C HIS A 885 32.44 6.17 -16.83
N ILE A 886 31.59 5.48 -16.05
CA ILE A 886 31.71 4.06 -15.75
C ILE A 886 31.45 3.24 -17.01
N ASP A 887 30.37 3.56 -17.73
CA ASP A 887 29.98 2.94 -19.00
C ASP A 887 31.13 3.02 -20.03
N LYS A 888 31.69 4.22 -20.24
CA LYS A 888 32.86 4.45 -21.11
C LYS A 888 34.11 3.71 -20.65
N PHE A 889 34.34 3.62 -19.34
CA PHE A 889 35.53 2.95 -18.80
C PHE A 889 35.51 1.46 -19.09
N PHE A 890 34.40 0.77 -18.76
CA PHE A 890 34.28 -0.67 -18.99
C PHE A 890 34.37 -1.02 -20.48
N GLU A 891 33.73 -0.21 -21.33
CA GLU A 891 33.86 -0.33 -22.79
C GLU A 891 35.33 -0.14 -23.25
N ALA A 892 36.06 0.85 -22.72
CA ALA A 892 37.45 1.11 -23.08
C ALA A 892 38.42 -0.02 -22.68
N ILE A 893 38.18 -0.69 -21.56
CA ILE A 893 38.96 -1.86 -21.15
C ILE A 893 38.47 -3.16 -21.78
N GLY A 894 37.37 -3.14 -22.55
CA GLY A 894 36.83 -4.30 -23.26
C GLY A 894 36.01 -5.26 -22.39
N VAL A 895 35.39 -4.76 -21.32
CA VAL A 895 34.38 -5.49 -20.53
C VAL A 895 33.01 -4.96 -20.95
N THR A 896 32.14 -5.83 -21.47
CA THR A 896 30.81 -5.41 -21.90
C THR A 896 29.91 -5.19 -20.70
N VAL A 897 29.33 -3.99 -20.59
CA VAL A 897 28.25 -3.68 -19.64
C VAL A 897 27.00 -3.31 -20.43
N GLN A 898 25.90 -4.00 -20.19
CA GLN A 898 24.58 -3.72 -20.75
C GLN A 898 23.74 -3.03 -19.67
N ASN A 899 23.02 -1.97 -20.04
CA ASN A 899 22.13 -1.28 -19.11
C ASN A 899 20.68 -1.70 -19.38
N GLY A 900 19.92 -1.97 -18.32
CA GLY A 900 18.52 -2.37 -18.35
C GLY A 900 17.67 -1.50 -17.44
N TYR A 901 16.40 -1.37 -17.77
CA TYR A 901 15.46 -0.53 -17.03
C TYR A 901 14.10 -1.21 -16.87
N GLY A 902 13.50 -0.92 -15.71
CA GLY A 902 12.08 -0.95 -15.46
C GLY A 902 11.81 -0.97 -13.95
N LEU A 903 10.57 -1.29 -13.58
CA LEU A 903 10.01 -1.13 -12.24
C LEU A 903 9.38 -2.43 -11.77
N THR A 904 9.23 -2.64 -10.46
CA THR A 904 8.49 -3.79 -9.93
C THR A 904 7.08 -3.90 -10.55
N GLU A 905 6.42 -2.77 -10.75
CA GLU A 905 5.11 -2.61 -11.41
C GLU A 905 5.08 -3.09 -12.87
N SER A 906 6.24 -3.30 -13.49
CA SER A 906 6.40 -3.82 -14.85
C SER A 906 7.12 -5.17 -14.89
N SER A 907 7.19 -5.87 -13.75
CA SER A 907 7.74 -7.21 -13.62
C SER A 907 9.10 -7.43 -14.29
N PRO A 908 10.22 -6.93 -13.80
CA PRO A 908 10.58 -5.53 -13.78
C PRO A 908 11.28 -5.00 -15.04
N VAL A 909 11.62 -5.80 -16.06
CA VAL A 909 12.39 -5.29 -17.21
C VAL A 909 11.42 -4.85 -18.32
N VAL A 910 11.62 -3.65 -18.86
CA VAL A 910 10.83 -3.12 -19.98
C VAL A 910 11.69 -2.79 -21.20
N ALA A 911 12.95 -2.43 -20.98
CA ALA A 911 13.94 -2.18 -22.02
C ALA A 911 15.34 -2.53 -21.52
N ALA A 912 16.20 -2.99 -22.43
CA ALA A 912 17.62 -3.15 -22.13
C ALA A 912 18.48 -3.05 -23.39
N ARG A 913 19.76 -2.74 -23.18
CA ARG A 913 20.78 -2.78 -24.23
C ARG A 913 21.10 -4.23 -24.60
N ARG A 914 21.35 -4.48 -25.88
CA ARG A 914 21.67 -5.82 -26.42
C ARG A 914 23.16 -5.90 -26.75
N LEU A 915 23.75 -7.09 -26.72
CA LEU A 915 25.16 -7.29 -27.09
C LEU A 915 25.51 -6.71 -28.48
N ASN A 916 24.61 -6.89 -29.45
CA ASN A 916 24.80 -6.40 -30.82
C ASN A 916 24.46 -4.91 -31.00
N CYS A 917 23.71 -4.31 -30.06
CA CYS A 917 23.30 -2.92 -30.09
C CYS A 917 23.40 -2.30 -28.68
N ASN A 918 24.64 -2.04 -28.26
CA ASN A 918 24.96 -1.44 -26.97
C ASN A 918 25.23 0.07 -27.13
N VAL A 919 24.16 0.89 -27.20
CA VAL A 919 24.28 2.35 -27.34
C VAL A 919 24.46 2.98 -25.96
N LEU A 920 25.66 3.49 -25.67
CA LEU A 920 26.00 4.10 -24.39
C LEU A 920 25.13 5.33 -24.09
N GLY A 921 24.82 5.53 -22.81
CA GLY A 921 23.89 6.57 -22.34
C GLY A 921 22.41 6.27 -22.52
N SER A 922 22.04 5.16 -23.20
CA SER A 922 20.64 4.73 -23.33
C SER A 922 20.29 3.62 -22.32
N ILE A 923 19.02 3.26 -22.20
CA ILE A 923 18.56 2.00 -21.59
C ILE A 923 18.29 0.93 -22.65
N GLY A 924 18.64 1.19 -23.92
CA GLY A 924 18.43 0.28 -25.05
C GLY A 924 17.01 0.31 -25.61
N HIS A 925 16.61 -0.82 -26.20
CA HIS A 925 15.32 -0.97 -26.88
C HIS A 925 14.29 -1.65 -25.97
N PRO A 926 12.98 -1.42 -26.20
CA PRO A 926 11.94 -2.21 -25.56
C PRO A 926 12.16 -3.73 -25.73
N LEU A 927 11.70 -4.48 -24.73
CA LEU A 927 11.51 -5.92 -24.86
C LEU A 927 10.49 -6.24 -25.95
N LYS A 928 10.51 -7.49 -26.45
CA LYS A 928 9.45 -7.97 -27.34
C LYS A 928 8.09 -7.85 -26.66
N TYR A 929 7.07 -7.53 -27.47
CA TYR A 929 5.70 -7.27 -27.03
C TYR A 929 5.55 -6.19 -25.94
N THR A 930 6.53 -5.30 -25.83
CA THR A 930 6.51 -4.14 -24.93
C THR A 930 6.47 -2.86 -25.74
N GLU A 931 5.47 -2.03 -25.48
CA GLU A 931 5.35 -0.69 -26.04
C GLU A 931 5.84 0.34 -25.04
N ILE A 932 6.64 1.30 -25.52
CA ILE A 932 7.12 2.42 -24.73
C ILE A 932 6.88 3.69 -25.54
N LYS A 933 6.24 4.68 -24.91
CA LYS A 933 5.98 6.00 -25.49
C LYS A 933 6.33 7.09 -24.49
N VAL A 934 6.57 8.29 -25.01
CA VAL A 934 6.88 9.48 -24.21
C VAL A 934 5.69 10.41 -24.32
N PHE A 935 5.18 10.87 -23.19
CA PHE A 935 3.98 11.68 -23.07
C PHE A 935 4.31 13.06 -22.52
N ASP A 936 3.59 14.06 -23.00
CA ASP A 936 3.61 15.39 -22.44
C ASP A 936 2.98 15.39 -21.04
N PRO A 937 3.63 15.94 -20.00
CA PRO A 937 3.16 15.85 -18.63
C PRO A 937 1.88 16.65 -18.35
N GLU A 938 1.55 17.66 -19.17
CA GLU A 938 0.39 18.54 -18.94
C GLU A 938 -0.82 18.10 -19.78
N THR A 939 -0.57 17.75 -21.04
CA THR A 939 -1.63 17.44 -22.02
C THR A 939 -1.89 15.94 -22.18
N ASP A 940 -1.02 15.09 -21.63
CA ASP A 940 -1.02 13.63 -21.80
C ASP A 940 -1.03 13.17 -23.28
N ALA A 941 -0.49 14.00 -24.17
CA ALA A 941 -0.34 13.69 -25.58
C ALA A 941 1.00 12.97 -25.84
N VAL A 942 1.01 12.03 -26.80
CA VAL A 942 2.25 11.35 -27.22
C VAL A 942 3.18 12.34 -27.93
N LEU A 943 4.42 12.42 -27.46
CA LEU A 943 5.46 13.28 -28.02
C LEU A 943 6.24 12.58 -29.15
N PRO A 944 6.72 13.34 -30.15
CA PRO A 944 7.58 12.79 -31.20
C PRO A 944 8.96 12.40 -30.65
N HIS A 945 9.69 11.56 -31.38
CA HIS A 945 11.05 11.17 -31.01
C HIS A 945 11.96 12.41 -30.85
N GLY A 946 12.91 12.38 -29.93
CA GLY A 946 13.80 13.49 -29.57
C GLY A 946 13.21 14.48 -28.54
N SER A 947 11.88 14.50 -28.38
CA SER A 947 11.20 15.30 -27.35
C SER A 947 11.21 14.60 -25.99
N LYS A 948 11.37 15.40 -24.94
CA LYS A 948 11.44 14.96 -23.54
C LYS A 948 10.05 14.97 -22.91
N GLY A 949 9.72 13.94 -22.15
CA GLY A 949 8.46 13.83 -21.42
C GLY A 949 8.42 12.62 -20.49
N ILE A 950 7.22 12.26 -20.02
CA ILE A 950 6.99 11.11 -19.13
C ILE A 950 7.00 9.82 -19.94
N VAL A 951 7.82 8.86 -19.53
CA VAL A 951 7.84 7.53 -20.15
C VAL A 951 6.63 6.74 -19.62
N LYS A 952 5.81 6.21 -20.52
CA LYS A 952 4.76 5.23 -20.18
C LYS A 952 5.03 3.92 -20.88
N VAL A 953 4.65 2.82 -20.24
CA VAL A 953 4.89 1.46 -20.72
C VAL A 953 3.57 0.69 -20.80
N ARG A 954 3.39 -0.11 -21.85
CA ARG A 954 2.28 -1.04 -21.99
C ARG A 954 2.78 -2.40 -22.48
N GLY A 955 2.28 -3.47 -21.90
CA GLY A 955 2.61 -4.83 -22.31
C GLY A 955 2.24 -5.89 -21.27
N PRO A 956 2.43 -7.19 -21.58
CA PRO A 956 2.04 -8.30 -20.70
C PRO A 956 2.74 -8.32 -19.34
N GLN A 957 3.86 -7.61 -19.18
CA GLN A 957 4.62 -7.51 -17.94
C GLN A 957 4.07 -6.49 -16.94
N VAL A 958 3.15 -5.61 -17.36
CA VAL A 958 2.53 -4.62 -16.47
C VAL A 958 1.70 -5.35 -15.42
N MET A 959 1.90 -4.97 -14.14
CA MET A 959 1.24 -5.55 -12.98
C MET A 959 -0.29 -5.55 -13.11
N LYS A 960 -0.95 -6.42 -12.35
CA LYS A 960 -2.42 -6.39 -12.22
C LYS A 960 -2.93 -5.16 -11.46
N GLY A 961 -2.09 -4.60 -10.58
CA GLY A 961 -2.38 -3.43 -9.75
C GLY A 961 -1.76 -3.53 -8.37
N TYR A 962 -2.10 -2.59 -7.48
CA TYR A 962 -1.70 -2.62 -6.08
C TYR A 962 -2.77 -3.32 -5.21
N TYR A 963 -2.34 -4.28 -4.39
CA TYR A 963 -3.22 -5.04 -3.50
C TYR A 963 -4.00 -4.10 -2.57
N LYS A 964 -5.32 -4.27 -2.50
CA LYS A 964 -6.26 -3.44 -1.71
C LYS A 964 -6.19 -1.93 -1.97
N ASN A 965 -5.65 -1.50 -3.11
CA ASN A 965 -5.48 -0.08 -3.41
C ASN A 965 -5.88 0.27 -4.85
N LEU A 966 -7.19 0.25 -5.14
CA LEU A 966 -7.74 0.60 -6.45
C LEU A 966 -7.41 2.04 -6.86
N SER A 967 -7.38 2.98 -5.91
CA SER A 967 -7.06 4.39 -6.19
C SER A 967 -5.64 4.55 -6.73
N ALA A 968 -4.64 3.98 -6.05
CA ALA A 968 -3.26 4.00 -6.53
C ALA A 968 -3.09 3.21 -7.84
N THR A 969 -3.89 2.15 -8.04
CA THR A 969 -3.87 1.37 -9.28
C THR A 969 -4.34 2.21 -10.46
N LYS A 970 -5.48 2.89 -10.34
CA LYS A 970 -6.01 3.80 -11.38
C LYS A 970 -5.12 5.02 -11.65
N GLN A 971 -4.33 5.45 -10.67
CA GLN A 971 -3.33 6.51 -10.86
C GLN A 971 -2.09 6.02 -11.61
N ALA A 972 -1.71 4.75 -11.43
CA ALA A 972 -0.52 4.18 -12.05
C ALA A 972 -0.80 3.63 -13.44
N ILE A 973 -1.97 3.03 -13.67
CA ILE A 973 -2.38 2.40 -14.93
C ILE A 973 -3.66 3.08 -15.42
N ASP A 974 -3.61 3.64 -16.63
CA ASP A 974 -4.77 4.25 -17.26
C ASP A 974 -5.71 3.24 -17.94
N GLU A 975 -6.84 3.72 -18.47
CA GLU A 975 -7.88 2.88 -19.08
C GLU A 975 -7.40 2.13 -20.33
N ASP A 976 -6.36 2.65 -21.00
CA ASP A 976 -5.72 2.05 -22.18
C ASP A 976 -4.61 1.04 -21.82
N GLY A 977 -4.38 0.82 -20.51
CA GLY A 977 -3.40 -0.10 -19.97
C GLY A 977 -1.97 0.43 -19.95
N TRP A 978 -1.75 1.74 -20.09
CA TRP A 978 -0.42 2.34 -19.94
C TRP A 978 -0.08 2.52 -18.46
N LEU A 979 1.03 1.92 -18.06
CA LEU A 979 1.70 2.19 -16.80
C LEU A 979 2.48 3.50 -16.90
N ASN A 980 2.09 4.49 -16.10
CA ASN A 980 2.88 5.69 -15.87
C ASN A 980 4.08 5.35 -14.97
N THR A 981 5.30 5.42 -15.50
CA THR A 981 6.50 5.07 -14.73
C THR A 981 6.93 6.16 -13.76
N GLY A 982 6.46 7.40 -13.97
CA GLY A 982 6.95 8.59 -13.27
C GLY A 982 8.37 9.00 -13.63
N ASP A 983 8.97 8.36 -14.65
CA ASP A 983 10.33 8.64 -15.12
C ASP A 983 10.32 9.50 -16.38
N ILE A 984 11.28 10.42 -16.47
CA ILE A 984 11.41 11.35 -17.58
C ILE A 984 12.43 10.81 -18.57
N GLY A 985 12.10 10.85 -19.86
CA GLY A 985 12.99 10.39 -20.91
C GLY A 985 12.59 10.85 -22.31
N TRP A 986 13.31 10.34 -23.30
CA TRP A 986 13.07 10.57 -24.72
C TRP A 986 13.50 9.35 -25.55
N ILE A 987 12.92 9.23 -26.75
CA ILE A 987 13.26 8.16 -27.71
C ILE A 987 14.13 8.74 -28.81
N CYS A 988 15.25 8.09 -29.14
CA CYS A 988 16.15 8.55 -30.18
C CYS A 988 15.49 8.48 -31.58
N PRO A 989 15.49 9.57 -32.36
CA PRO A 989 14.96 9.58 -33.72
C PRO A 989 15.66 8.56 -34.63
N PRO A 990 14.93 7.90 -35.54
CA PRO A 990 15.52 6.99 -36.51
C PRO A 990 16.23 7.78 -37.63
N HIS A 991 17.54 7.63 -37.73
CA HIS A 991 18.33 8.15 -38.84
C HIS A 991 18.78 7.01 -39.76
N SER A 992 18.72 7.19 -41.09
CA SER A 992 19.27 6.22 -42.03
C SER A 992 20.78 6.39 -42.27
N ARG A 993 21.35 7.54 -41.88
CA ARG A 993 22.76 7.92 -42.10
C ARG A 993 23.34 8.76 -40.96
N GLY A 994 24.66 8.89 -40.94
CA GLY A 994 25.41 9.68 -39.96
C GLY A 994 25.74 8.94 -38.67
N ARG A 995 26.08 9.71 -37.63
CA ARG A 995 26.61 9.22 -36.35
C ARG A 995 25.61 8.41 -35.52
N SER A 996 24.31 8.56 -35.78
CA SER A 996 23.21 7.97 -34.99
C SER A 996 22.38 6.93 -35.75
N ARG A 997 22.87 6.45 -36.91
CA ARG A 997 22.10 5.58 -37.81
C ARG A 997 21.74 4.20 -37.23
N GLN A 998 22.35 3.79 -36.12
CA GLN A 998 22.07 2.56 -35.39
C GLN A 998 21.42 2.81 -34.02
N SER A 999 21.08 4.07 -33.71
CA SER A 999 20.52 4.47 -32.41
C SER A 999 19.01 4.68 -32.45
N GLY A 1000 18.35 4.55 -33.61
CA GLY A 1000 16.91 4.78 -33.73
C GLY A 1000 16.10 3.89 -32.78
N GLY A 1001 15.15 4.49 -32.06
CA GLY A 1001 14.24 3.78 -31.16
C GLY A 1001 14.83 3.36 -29.81
N VAL A 1002 16.11 3.66 -29.53
CA VAL A 1002 16.64 3.48 -28.16
C VAL A 1002 16.06 4.55 -27.25
N ILE A 1003 15.82 4.18 -25.99
CA ILE A 1003 15.25 5.08 -24.99
C ILE A 1003 16.37 5.62 -24.10
N VAL A 1004 16.26 6.89 -23.74
CA VAL A 1004 17.17 7.58 -22.81
C VAL A 1004 16.34 8.08 -21.64
N LEU A 1005 16.78 7.79 -20.42
CA LEU A 1005 16.19 8.31 -19.19
C LEU A 1005 17.05 9.45 -18.65
N GLU A 1006 16.40 10.50 -18.17
CA GLU A 1006 17.06 11.72 -17.68
C GLU A 1006 16.71 12.05 -16.21
N GLY A 1007 15.82 11.31 -15.57
CA GLY A 1007 15.46 11.53 -14.17
C GLY A 1007 14.08 11.01 -13.81
N ARG A 1008 13.60 11.37 -12.61
CA ARG A 1008 12.23 11.10 -12.15
C ARG A 1008 11.48 12.40 -11.98
N ALA A 1009 10.23 12.45 -12.42
CA ALA A 1009 9.41 13.67 -12.34
C ALA A 1009 9.21 14.19 -10.91
N LYS A 1010 9.32 13.31 -9.90
CA LYS A 1010 9.22 13.68 -8.47
C LYS A 1010 10.56 14.06 -7.84
N ASP A 1011 11.68 13.71 -8.47
CA ASP A 1011 13.04 13.97 -7.96
C ASP A 1011 13.63 15.27 -8.54
N THR A 1012 12.96 15.85 -9.54
CA THR A 1012 13.27 17.16 -10.13
C THR A 1012 13.20 18.25 -9.06
N ILE A 1013 14.30 18.97 -8.87
CA ILE A 1013 14.36 20.12 -7.98
C ILE A 1013 13.81 21.32 -8.73
N VAL A 1014 12.76 21.95 -8.19
CA VAL A 1014 12.25 23.21 -8.71
C VAL A 1014 12.87 24.33 -7.89
N LEU A 1015 13.71 25.15 -8.52
CA LEU A 1015 14.29 26.34 -7.88
C LEU A 1015 13.21 27.42 -7.72
N SER A 1016 13.42 28.39 -6.82
CA SER A 1016 12.53 29.54 -6.67
C SER A 1016 12.46 30.42 -7.94
N THR A 1017 13.38 30.23 -8.89
CA THR A 1017 13.38 30.85 -10.21
C THR A 1017 12.37 30.20 -11.17
N GLY A 1018 11.77 29.06 -10.80
CA GLY A 1018 10.93 28.24 -11.66
C GLY A 1018 11.70 27.29 -12.55
N GLU A 1019 13.03 27.25 -12.44
CA GLU A 1019 13.89 26.34 -13.21
C GLU A 1019 13.86 24.93 -12.62
N ASN A 1020 13.58 23.95 -13.49
CA ASN A 1020 13.59 22.53 -13.16
C ASN A 1020 15.00 21.97 -13.33
N VAL A 1021 15.59 21.50 -12.24
CA VAL A 1021 16.92 20.91 -12.19
C VAL A 1021 16.80 19.41 -11.95
N GLU A 1022 17.50 18.62 -12.76
CA GLU A 1022 17.69 17.19 -12.51
C GLU A 1022 18.96 16.96 -11.69
N PRO A 1023 18.85 16.71 -10.37
CA PRO A 1023 20.03 16.60 -9.50
C PRO A 1023 20.96 15.44 -9.86
N ALA A 1024 20.46 14.38 -10.48
CA ALA A 1024 21.24 13.19 -10.82
C ALA A 1024 22.43 13.50 -11.75
N GLU A 1025 22.25 14.39 -12.74
CA GLU A 1025 23.34 14.79 -13.66
C GLU A 1025 24.53 15.39 -12.91
N ILE A 1026 24.23 16.20 -11.91
CA ILE A 1026 25.20 16.94 -11.10
C ILE A 1026 25.86 16.01 -10.08
N GLU A 1027 25.06 15.16 -9.41
CA GLU A 1027 25.54 14.13 -8.48
C GLU A 1027 26.52 13.17 -9.18
N GLU A 1028 26.17 12.68 -10.37
CA GLU A 1028 27.02 11.80 -11.18
C GLU A 1028 28.30 12.48 -11.67
N ALA A 1029 28.26 13.79 -11.95
CA ALA A 1029 29.44 14.55 -12.30
C ALA A 1029 30.39 14.68 -11.11
N ALA A 1030 29.87 15.03 -9.93
CA ALA A 1030 30.65 15.20 -8.71
C ALA A 1030 31.33 13.89 -8.24
N LEU A 1031 30.64 12.75 -8.36
CA LEU A 1031 31.16 11.42 -8.01
C LEU A 1031 32.38 10.97 -8.84
N ARG A 1032 32.77 11.73 -9.88
CA ARG A 1032 34.04 11.50 -10.58
C ARG A 1032 35.27 11.87 -9.74
N SER A 1033 35.09 12.70 -8.72
CA SER A 1033 36.15 12.99 -7.77
C SER A 1033 36.39 11.80 -6.85
N SER A 1034 37.64 11.36 -6.72
CA SER A 1034 37.99 10.35 -5.70
C SER A 1034 37.87 10.87 -4.27
N LEU A 1035 37.71 12.17 -4.05
CA LEU A 1035 37.53 12.76 -2.73
C LEU A 1035 36.08 12.68 -2.23
N ILE A 1036 35.11 12.49 -3.14
CA ILE A 1036 33.67 12.45 -2.86
C ILE A 1036 33.23 10.99 -2.88
N GLN A 1037 32.77 10.47 -1.74
CA GLN A 1037 32.26 9.10 -1.62
C GLN A 1037 30.77 9.02 -1.95
N GLN A 1038 29.96 9.93 -1.42
CA GLN A 1038 28.53 10.07 -1.71
C GLN A 1038 28.16 11.55 -1.79
N ILE A 1039 27.12 11.87 -2.56
CA ILE A 1039 26.60 13.22 -2.69
C ILE A 1039 25.08 13.21 -2.84
N VAL A 1040 24.41 14.20 -2.27
CA VAL A 1040 22.99 14.50 -2.51
C VAL A 1040 22.88 15.98 -2.85
N VAL A 1041 22.42 16.30 -4.06
CA VAL A 1041 22.13 17.66 -4.48
C VAL A 1041 20.78 18.08 -3.91
N ILE A 1042 20.73 19.29 -3.38
CA ILE A 1042 19.60 19.89 -2.68
C ILE A 1042 19.34 21.29 -3.24
N GLY A 1043 18.15 21.84 -3.00
CA GLY A 1043 17.81 23.18 -3.46
C GLY A 1043 16.33 23.41 -3.76
N GLN A 1044 15.43 22.54 -3.29
CA GLN A 1044 13.99 22.71 -3.50
C GLN A 1044 13.53 24.05 -2.93
N ASP A 1045 12.87 24.84 -3.78
CA ASP A 1045 12.36 26.18 -3.49
C ASP A 1045 13.46 27.19 -3.06
N GLN A 1046 14.73 26.90 -3.33
CA GLN A 1046 15.87 27.79 -3.08
C GLN A 1046 16.27 28.54 -4.35
N ARG A 1047 16.98 29.68 -4.19
CA ARG A 1047 17.50 30.47 -5.32
C ARG A 1047 18.65 29.80 -6.08
N ARG A 1048 19.36 28.89 -5.43
CA ARG A 1048 20.53 28.18 -5.97
C ARG A 1048 20.59 26.78 -5.39
N LEU A 1049 21.29 25.89 -6.09
CA LEU A 1049 21.56 24.53 -5.62
C LEU A 1049 22.58 24.53 -4.48
N GLY A 1050 22.58 23.46 -3.70
CA GLY A 1050 23.56 23.11 -2.68
C GLY A 1050 23.81 21.60 -2.71
N ALA A 1051 24.76 21.12 -1.90
CA ALA A 1051 25.02 19.68 -1.83
C ALA A 1051 25.37 19.20 -0.42
N ILE A 1052 24.95 17.99 -0.11
CA ILE A 1052 25.41 17.22 1.04
C ILE A 1052 26.46 16.23 0.54
N ILE A 1053 27.66 16.24 1.11
CA ILE A 1053 28.80 15.44 0.65
C ILE A 1053 29.30 14.56 1.80
N VAL A 1054 29.44 13.26 1.52
CA VAL A 1054 30.23 12.34 2.34
C VAL A 1054 31.61 12.19 1.70
N PRO A 1055 32.69 12.52 2.42
CA PRO A 1055 34.05 12.46 1.90
C PRO A 1055 34.65 11.06 1.96
N ASN A 1056 35.51 10.74 0.98
CA ASN A 1056 36.44 9.62 1.11
C ASN A 1056 37.61 10.03 2.01
N LYS A 1057 37.55 9.67 3.29
CA LYS A 1057 38.52 10.08 4.33
C LYS A 1057 39.97 9.70 3.96
N GLU A 1058 40.20 8.51 3.40
CA GLU A 1058 41.54 8.06 3.00
C GLU A 1058 42.12 8.93 1.87
N GLU A 1059 41.33 9.17 0.81
CA GLU A 1059 41.79 9.89 -0.38
C GLU A 1059 41.98 11.39 -0.10
N ILE A 1060 41.16 12.01 0.75
CA ILE A 1060 41.34 13.41 1.14
C ILE A 1060 42.66 13.65 1.86
N ILE A 1061 43.02 12.78 2.81
CA ILE A 1061 44.30 12.89 3.53
C ILE A 1061 45.46 12.73 2.54
N LEU A 1062 45.33 11.79 1.60
CA LEU A 1062 46.36 11.50 0.62
C LEU A 1062 46.57 12.64 -0.39
N GLU A 1063 45.50 13.31 -0.80
CA GLU A 1063 45.56 14.48 -1.68
C GLU A 1063 46.05 15.74 -0.94
N ALA A 1064 45.68 15.93 0.33
CA ALA A 1064 46.17 17.02 1.16
C ALA A 1064 47.69 16.91 1.40
N LYS A 1065 48.22 15.69 1.57
CA LYS A 1065 49.66 15.40 1.62
C LYS A 1065 50.37 15.68 0.30
N ARG A 1066 49.74 15.35 -0.84
CA ARG A 1066 50.30 15.62 -2.19
C ARG A 1066 50.33 17.10 -2.54
N SER A 1067 49.37 17.87 -2.03
CA SER A 1067 49.22 19.30 -2.28
C SER A 1067 50.06 20.16 -1.32
N SER A 1068 50.85 19.53 -0.44
CA SER A 1068 51.64 20.17 0.63
C SER A 1068 50.80 21.01 1.61
N GLU A 1069 49.50 20.72 1.76
CA GLU A 1069 48.60 21.46 2.66
C GLU A 1069 48.69 20.97 4.12
N VAL A 1070 49.37 19.85 4.36
CA VAL A 1070 49.59 19.22 5.67
C VAL A 1070 50.93 18.46 5.71
N GLU A 1071 51.50 18.28 6.90
CA GLU A 1071 52.72 17.49 7.13
C GLU A 1071 52.53 16.00 6.77
N ALA A 1072 53.63 15.32 6.43
CA ALA A 1072 53.62 13.96 5.85
C ALA A 1072 53.05 12.89 6.81
N ASP A 1073 53.10 13.14 8.11
CA ASP A 1073 52.68 12.30 9.23
C ASP A 1073 51.26 12.60 9.76
N ALA A 1074 50.57 13.61 9.23
CA ALA A 1074 49.22 13.94 9.65
C ALA A 1074 48.23 12.78 9.42
N THR A 1075 47.44 12.46 10.46
CA THR A 1075 46.39 11.44 10.47
C THR A 1075 44.99 12.03 10.31
N GLU A 1076 44.81 13.34 10.52
CA GLU A 1076 43.53 14.05 10.40
C GLU A 1076 43.69 15.43 9.73
N LEU A 1077 42.62 15.93 9.11
CA LEU A 1077 42.55 17.22 8.42
C LEU A 1077 41.54 18.13 9.12
N SER A 1078 41.80 19.45 9.23
CA SER A 1078 40.82 20.38 9.79
C SER A 1078 39.57 20.46 8.91
N LYS A 1079 38.38 20.54 9.53
CA LYS A 1079 37.08 20.61 8.82
C LYS A 1079 37.05 21.70 7.74
N GLN A 1080 37.66 22.85 8.00
CA GLN A 1080 37.72 23.96 7.02
C GLN A 1080 38.54 23.61 5.77
N LYS A 1081 39.69 22.94 5.92
CA LYS A 1081 40.51 22.51 4.79
C LYS A 1081 39.82 21.42 3.98
N GLN A 1082 39.16 20.49 4.67
CA GLN A 1082 38.37 19.43 4.03
C GLN A 1082 37.23 20.01 3.17
N ILE A 1083 36.47 20.95 3.71
CA ILE A 1083 35.40 21.67 2.98
C ILE A 1083 35.98 22.38 1.75
N ASN A 1084 37.11 23.07 1.88
CA ASN A 1084 37.71 23.80 0.75
C ASN A 1084 38.16 22.85 -0.38
N LEU A 1085 38.78 21.71 -0.05
CA LEU A 1085 39.20 20.71 -1.03
C LEU A 1085 38.00 20.08 -1.75
N LEU A 1086 36.97 19.70 -1.00
CA LEU A 1086 35.73 19.15 -1.55
C LEU A 1086 35.00 20.15 -2.43
N HIS A 1087 34.92 21.42 -2.02
CA HIS A 1087 34.28 22.48 -2.80
C HIS A 1087 35.04 22.73 -4.12
N LYS A 1088 36.37 22.72 -4.09
CA LYS A 1088 37.20 22.87 -5.29
C LYS A 1088 37.02 21.71 -6.27
N GLU A 1089 36.97 20.48 -5.77
CA GLU A 1089 36.70 19.29 -6.60
C GLU A 1089 35.27 19.30 -7.13
N LEU A 1090 34.27 19.65 -6.32
CA LEU A 1090 32.89 19.76 -6.74
C LEU A 1090 32.74 20.73 -7.92
N ILE A 1091 33.28 21.96 -7.81
CA ILE A 1091 33.24 22.95 -8.89
C ILE A 1091 33.96 22.43 -10.14
N LYS A 1092 35.14 21.84 -9.98
CA LYS A 1092 35.93 21.31 -11.11
C LYS A 1092 35.13 20.28 -11.90
N TRP A 1093 34.49 19.33 -11.22
CA TRP A 1093 33.77 18.23 -11.88
C TRP A 1093 32.37 18.61 -12.37
N THR A 1094 31.72 19.60 -11.75
CA THR A 1094 30.40 20.11 -12.15
C THR A 1094 30.45 21.29 -13.13
N SER A 1095 31.65 21.75 -13.52
CA SER A 1095 31.86 22.90 -14.43
C SER A 1095 31.18 22.77 -15.80
N GLY A 1096 30.89 21.55 -16.24
CA GLY A 1096 30.18 21.27 -17.50
C GLY A 1096 28.68 21.01 -17.35
N CYS A 1097 28.13 21.08 -16.14
CA CYS A 1097 26.71 20.88 -15.88
C CYS A 1097 25.92 22.19 -16.11
N SER A 1098 24.63 22.05 -16.38
CA SER A 1098 23.73 23.19 -16.65
C SER A 1098 23.57 24.15 -15.47
N PHE A 1099 23.80 23.67 -14.23
CA PHE A 1099 23.67 24.46 -13.01
C PHE A 1099 24.91 24.30 -12.13
N GLN A 1100 25.29 25.40 -11.47
CA GLN A 1100 26.35 25.38 -10.47
C GLN A 1100 25.78 25.03 -9.09
N VAL A 1101 26.54 24.22 -8.35
CA VAL A 1101 26.21 23.85 -6.98
C VAL A 1101 26.84 24.86 -6.03
N GLY A 1102 25.99 25.57 -5.29
CA GLY A 1102 26.34 26.40 -4.14
C GLY A 1102 26.47 25.57 -2.86
N PRO A 1103 26.30 26.18 -1.68
CA PRO A 1103 27.00 25.82 -0.44
C PRO A 1103 26.95 24.31 -0.12
N ILE A 1104 28.03 23.79 0.48
CA ILE A 1104 28.18 22.36 0.77
C ILE A 1104 28.05 22.07 2.28
N LEU A 1105 27.33 21.00 2.59
CA LEU A 1105 27.27 20.38 3.91
C LEU A 1105 28.11 19.10 3.88
N VAL A 1106 29.13 18.98 4.74
CA VAL A 1106 29.99 17.79 4.79
C VAL A 1106 29.59 16.92 5.97
N LEU A 1107 29.34 15.63 5.72
CA LEU A 1107 28.97 14.64 6.72
C LEU A 1107 30.11 13.63 6.93
N ASP A 1108 30.33 13.20 8.16
CA ASP A 1108 31.44 12.29 8.50
C ASP A 1108 31.10 10.81 8.23
N ASP A 1109 29.82 10.45 8.25
CA ASP A 1109 29.34 9.07 8.11
C ASP A 1109 28.64 8.84 6.76
N PRO A 1110 28.90 7.72 6.07
CA PRO A 1110 28.22 7.38 4.83
C PRO A 1110 26.76 7.00 5.07
N PHE A 1111 25.92 7.25 4.07
CA PHE A 1111 24.57 6.71 4.03
C PHE A 1111 24.64 5.18 3.90
N THR A 1112 23.80 4.47 4.63
CA THR A 1112 23.75 3.00 4.62
C THR A 1112 22.32 2.47 4.51
N ILE A 1113 22.17 1.19 4.18
CA ILE A 1113 20.87 0.51 4.25
C ILE A 1113 20.38 0.44 5.71
N ASP A 1114 21.28 0.13 6.65
CA ASP A 1114 20.96 -0.08 8.06
C ASP A 1114 20.46 1.20 8.76
N SER A 1115 20.93 2.37 8.31
CA SER A 1115 20.43 3.69 8.76
C SER A 1115 19.11 4.11 8.11
N GLY A 1116 18.57 3.31 7.18
CA GLY A 1116 17.35 3.63 6.42
C GLY A 1116 17.51 4.73 5.38
N LEU A 1117 18.72 5.27 5.20
CA LEU A 1117 19.05 6.36 4.26
C LEU A 1117 19.34 5.86 2.84
N MET A 1118 19.57 4.55 2.67
CA MET A 1118 19.63 3.89 1.38
C MET A 1118 18.56 2.81 1.27
N THR A 1119 18.06 2.63 0.06
CA THR A 1119 17.24 1.47 -0.29
C THR A 1119 18.07 0.19 -0.29
N PRO A 1120 17.47 -1.00 -0.16
CA PRO A 1120 18.20 -2.28 -0.24
C PRO A 1120 18.92 -2.52 -1.59
N THR A 1121 18.52 -1.84 -2.67
CA THR A 1121 19.24 -1.80 -3.95
C THR A 1121 20.36 -0.75 -3.99
N MET A 1122 20.72 -0.19 -2.83
CA MET A 1122 21.79 0.78 -2.62
C MET A 1122 21.56 2.15 -3.31
N LYS A 1123 20.31 2.53 -3.59
CA LYS A 1123 19.96 3.89 -4.01
C LYS A 1123 19.74 4.78 -2.78
N ILE A 1124 20.32 5.99 -2.78
CA ILE A 1124 20.11 6.99 -1.70
C ILE A 1124 18.66 7.47 -1.70
N ARG A 1125 18.05 7.54 -0.52
CA ARG A 1125 16.69 8.06 -0.31
C ARG A 1125 16.74 9.55 -0.01
N ARG A 1126 16.73 10.40 -1.06
CA ARG A 1126 16.87 11.87 -0.94
C ARG A 1126 15.87 12.47 0.04
N ASP A 1127 14.62 12.03 0.01
CA ASP A 1127 13.55 12.46 0.92
C ASP A 1127 13.94 12.26 2.39
N GLN A 1128 14.49 11.08 2.72
CA GLN A 1128 14.91 10.76 4.09
C GLN A 1128 16.16 11.52 4.49
N VAL A 1129 17.15 11.64 3.59
CA VAL A 1129 18.37 12.42 3.86
C VAL A 1129 18.02 13.90 4.11
N VAL A 1130 17.19 14.50 3.25
CA VAL A 1130 16.75 15.90 3.41
C VAL A 1130 15.92 16.07 4.68
N SER A 1131 15.06 15.10 5.02
CA SER A 1131 14.28 15.14 6.26
C SER A 1131 15.17 15.03 7.50
N LEU A 1132 16.17 14.14 7.50
CA LEU A 1132 17.07 13.93 8.62
C LEU A 1132 17.99 15.13 8.87
N TYR A 1133 18.49 15.76 7.81
CA TYR A 1133 19.42 16.89 7.89
C TYR A 1133 18.75 18.25 7.67
N LYS A 1134 17.42 18.34 7.88
CA LYS A 1134 16.62 19.53 7.56
C LYS A 1134 17.16 20.80 8.24
N GLU A 1135 17.49 20.72 9.53
CA GLU A 1135 17.98 21.88 10.28
C GLU A 1135 19.35 22.38 9.76
N GLN A 1136 20.26 21.45 9.44
CA GLN A 1136 21.56 21.77 8.87
C GLN A 1136 21.43 22.37 7.46
N ILE A 1137 20.49 21.87 6.66
CA ILE A 1137 20.18 22.41 5.33
C ILE A 1137 19.61 23.82 5.44
N ASP A 1138 18.65 24.06 6.33
CA ASP A 1138 18.08 25.39 6.56
C ASP A 1138 19.16 26.39 6.99
N ASN A 1139 20.08 25.97 7.86
CA ASN A 1139 21.21 26.79 8.30
C ASN A 1139 22.23 27.06 7.18
N LEU A 1140 22.46 26.08 6.30
CA LEU A 1140 23.32 26.21 5.13
C LEU A 1140 22.87 27.33 4.18
N TYR A 1141 21.56 27.47 3.98
CA TYR A 1141 20.98 28.52 3.14
C TYR A 1141 20.81 29.86 3.88
N LYS A 1142 20.66 29.88 5.21
CA LYS A 1142 20.66 31.11 6.02
C LYS A 1142 22.03 31.81 6.06
N GLY A 1143 23.12 31.05 6.12
CA GLY A 1143 24.49 31.61 6.10
C GLY A 1143 24.99 32.07 4.73
N SER A 1144 24.14 31.95 3.71
CA SER A 1144 24.43 32.25 2.29
C SER A 1144 23.69 33.49 1.76
N ALA A 1145 22.82 34.10 2.57
CA ALA A 1145 21.93 35.19 2.20
C ALA A 1145 22.56 36.57 2.42
#